data_AF-A0A9W7TSL6-F1
#
_entry.id   AF-A0A9W7TSL6-F1
#
_cell.length_a   1.000
_cell.length_b   1.000
_cell.length_c   1.000
_cell.angle_alpha   90.00
_cell.angle_beta   90.00
_cell.angle_gamma   90.00
#
_symmetry.space_group_name_H-M   'P 1'
#
loop_
_entity.id
_entity.type
_entity.pdbx_description
1 polymer ?
#
loop_
_entity_poly.entity_id
_entity_poly.type
_entity_poly.pdbx_seq_one_letter_code
_entity_poly.pdbx_strand_id
1 'polypeptide(L)'
;MASCGRVQLLVLLMSLCLLSVHSLKALPGFGNAHPQAAAVQQQLRAAVPHPAAASSGSQSRRSTGWKLAEEQACRDDVTRLCPKHTWTNNLSVLECLQDRKEETEFAVDCNHLLWNYKLNLTTDPKFESVALEVCTSTMLELKECADEERGKGYLMSCLVDHRGNVTERQCHQYITKMTSIIFSDYRLICGFMDKCREDINTLQCGSITVGEKDLHSQGEVIACLERALVREAEQQEHTHPIKSDCKKAIMRVAELSADDFHLDRYLYFSCRDDRERFCENTQVGEGRVYKCLFNHKFEEAMSEKCRNALTTRQKLIAQDYKVSYSLAKACKADLRKYRCNPDSSMPRAREARLSYLLLCLESAVHRGRTVTGDCQGEMLDYRRMLMEDFSLSPEIVLHCRGEIEAHCSGLHRKGRTLHCLMRVARGDKGAVDNLCQKALQTLIQSADPGADYRIDRALNEACESVIQTACKHIRSGDPMILSCLMEHLYTEKMVQDCEHRLLELQYFISRDWKLDPILYRKCQNDASRLCYTPGWNESSELMPPGAVFSCLYRHAYRTEEQGRRLTRDCKVEVQRILHQRALDVKLDPQLQKRCMIDLGKWCSEKTDTGQELECLQDHLDDLVSNCRDIVGNLTELESEDIQIEALLIRACEPVIQNHCRDVADNQIDTGNLLECLVQNKHQREMNEKCAVGVTHFQLIQMKDFRFSYKFKMACKEDVLKLCPNIKKKADVVICLSTTVRNDTLQDVKDQRVSLKCRKQLRVEELEMSEDIRLEPELHEACRKDVHKLCSSVPYGNAQIIECLKENKKVLSQTCHQKIFKLQETEMMDPELDYQLMRVCKQMIKRFCTESDAKSVLQCLKQNKNSELMDPKCKQMITKRQITQNTDYRLNPVLRKACKADIPKFCQSILNKASDAHELEGQVISCLKLKYADQRLSSDCEDQIRVILQESAVDYRLDPQLQTHCSNEITRLCAEEATAQEQTGQVEECLKNNLLKIKKEECKTEVLNMLKESKADIFVDPVLHTACALDLKHHCAAITPGRGRQMSCLMGALQDKQVRLQPDCNRRLQDRIDMWSYAAKVAPAEGFSDLALQVMTSPSKTYILLMITLSVSILFLVGLLCGRITKCVTRELKDRTEDFLHRGLALVKNSTHFPLIVILHIQQIL
;
A
#
# COMPACT_ATOMS: atom_id res chain seq x y z
N MET A 1 -41.52 -12.64 -18.29
CA MET A 1 -41.45 -13.82 -19.17
C MET A 1 -40.25 -14.62 -18.66
N ALA A 2 -40.45 -15.71 -17.92
CA ALA A 2 -40.74 -17.08 -18.41
C ALA A 2 -39.44 -17.79 -18.86
N SER A 3 -39.03 -18.97 -18.35
CA SER A 3 -39.67 -19.89 -17.38
C SER A 3 -38.67 -20.83 -16.65
N CYS A 4 -39.20 -21.63 -15.71
CA CYS A 4 -38.63 -22.72 -14.87
C CYS A 4 -37.64 -23.70 -15.54
N GLY A 5 -36.89 -24.56 -14.83
CA GLY A 5 -36.77 -24.81 -13.37
C GLY A 5 -37.21 -26.23 -12.90
N ARG A 6 -36.38 -26.93 -12.11
CA ARG A 6 -36.63 -28.16 -11.27
C ARG A 6 -35.36 -28.43 -10.41
N VAL A 7 -35.32 -28.83 -9.12
CA VAL A 7 -36.22 -29.60 -8.19
C VAL A 7 -36.15 -31.12 -8.45
N GLN A 8 -35.96 -32.07 -7.50
CA GLN A 8 -36.07 -32.19 -6.02
C GLN A 8 -34.85 -33.01 -5.46
N LEU A 9 -34.62 -33.33 -4.18
CA LEU A 9 -35.43 -33.63 -2.97
C LEU A 9 -34.63 -33.15 -1.71
N LEU A 10 -35.13 -32.74 -0.52
CA LEU A 10 -36.31 -32.97 0.35
C LEU A 10 -36.23 -34.20 1.31
N VAL A 11 -37.09 -34.19 2.36
CA VAL A 11 -37.08 -35.02 3.60
C VAL A 11 -36.00 -34.59 4.62
N LEU A 12 -36.19 -34.51 5.95
CA LEU A 12 -37.25 -34.20 6.95
C LEU A 12 -36.48 -34.04 8.32
N LEU A 13 -36.86 -33.35 9.41
CA LEU A 13 -37.97 -32.49 9.91
C LEU A 13 -37.32 -31.48 10.93
N MET A 14 -37.91 -30.77 11.93
CA MET A 14 -39.23 -30.68 12.60
C MET A 14 -39.40 -29.30 13.31
N SER A 15 -40.63 -28.99 13.76
CA SER A 15 -41.12 -28.20 14.93
C SER A 15 -40.19 -27.25 15.72
N LEU A 16 -40.53 -26.00 16.09
CA LEU A 16 -41.70 -25.05 16.06
C LEU A 16 -41.08 -23.61 16.29
N CYS A 17 -41.67 -22.41 16.48
CA CYS A 17 -42.94 -21.65 16.39
C CYS A 17 -42.55 -20.15 16.66
N LEU A 18 -43.21 -19.03 16.34
CA LEU A 18 -44.34 -18.53 15.51
C LEU A 18 -43.79 -17.27 14.76
N LEU A 19 -44.34 -16.64 13.71
CA LEU A 19 -45.69 -16.19 13.29
C LEU A 19 -46.31 -15.03 14.10
N SER A 20 -46.99 -14.02 13.53
CA SER A 20 -46.72 -13.19 12.31
C SER A 20 -47.84 -12.14 12.11
N VAL A 21 -47.45 -10.91 11.75
CA VAL A 21 -48.02 -9.94 10.77
C VAL A 21 -49.25 -10.38 9.93
N HIS A 22 -50.18 -9.45 9.61
CA HIS A 22 -50.94 -9.22 8.32
C HIS A 22 -52.08 -8.16 8.54
N SER A 23 -52.75 -7.50 7.57
CA SER A 23 -52.37 -6.88 6.28
C SER A 23 -53.53 -6.00 5.72
N LEU A 24 -53.38 -5.37 4.53
CA LEU A 24 -54.26 -4.34 3.91
C LEU A 24 -55.64 -4.82 3.38
N LYS A 25 -56.69 -3.95 3.38
CA LYS A 25 -57.34 -3.34 2.16
C LYS A 25 -58.49 -2.34 2.48
N ALA A 26 -59.20 -1.82 1.46
CA ALA A 26 -59.88 -0.50 1.47
C ALA A 26 -61.37 -0.49 1.00
N LEU A 27 -62.10 0.60 1.36
CA LEU A 27 -63.21 1.36 0.70
C LEU A 27 -64.39 0.61 0.01
N PRO A 28 -65.67 1.11 0.02
CA PRO A 28 -66.03 2.50 -0.39
C PRO A 28 -67.33 3.18 0.18
N GLY A 29 -67.54 4.48 -0.12
CA GLY A 29 -68.80 5.00 -0.70
C GLY A 29 -69.87 5.76 0.14
N PHE A 30 -70.01 7.08 -0.13
CA PHE A 30 -71.23 7.95 -0.16
C PHE A 30 -72.31 7.99 0.96
N GLY A 31 -72.85 9.20 1.25
CA GLY A 31 -74.24 9.38 1.77
C GLY A 31 -74.58 10.66 2.56
N ASN A 32 -75.21 11.66 1.91
CA ASN A 32 -75.67 12.94 2.48
C ASN A 32 -76.70 12.84 3.64
N ALA A 33 -76.78 13.86 4.53
CA ALA A 33 -77.96 14.76 4.68
C ALA A 33 -77.83 15.87 5.76
N HIS A 34 -78.51 16.99 5.52
CA HIS A 34 -78.84 18.11 6.45
C HIS A 34 -80.24 17.86 7.09
N PRO A 35 -80.84 18.67 8.02
CA PRO A 35 -80.96 20.14 7.93
C PRO A 35 -81.19 20.94 9.27
N GLN A 36 -81.61 22.22 9.11
CA GLN A 36 -82.29 23.14 10.07
C GLN A 36 -81.49 23.61 11.31
N ALA A 37 -81.32 24.91 11.65
CA ALA A 37 -81.91 26.21 11.29
C ALA A 37 -83.13 26.70 12.12
N ALA A 38 -82.91 27.76 12.90
CA ALA A 38 -83.90 28.71 13.42
C ALA A 38 -83.20 30.07 13.71
N ALA A 39 -83.95 31.17 13.66
CA ALA A 39 -83.47 32.54 13.94
C ALA A 39 -84.58 33.35 14.64
N VAL A 40 -84.29 34.58 15.11
CA VAL A 40 -85.14 35.81 14.99
C VAL A 40 -84.58 36.98 15.84
N GLN A 41 -83.79 37.85 15.20
CA GLN A 41 -84.19 39.20 14.75
C GLN A 41 -84.88 40.20 15.72
N GLN A 42 -84.29 41.41 15.86
CA GLN A 42 -84.98 42.73 15.72
C GLN A 42 -83.94 43.86 15.44
N GLN A 43 -83.96 44.55 14.29
CA GLN A 43 -84.64 45.84 13.94
C GLN A 43 -83.90 47.12 14.45
N LEU A 44 -83.89 48.32 13.83
CA LEU A 44 -84.67 48.90 12.71
C LEU A 44 -84.00 50.18 12.06
N ARG A 45 -84.05 50.35 10.71
CA ARG A 45 -84.16 51.63 9.88
C ARG A 45 -83.19 52.84 10.10
N ALA A 46 -83.10 53.90 9.25
CA ALA A 46 -83.19 54.10 7.78
C ALA A 46 -82.93 55.61 7.39
N ALA A 47 -82.94 55.93 6.08
CA ALA A 47 -83.28 57.22 5.40
C ALA A 47 -82.16 58.16 4.84
N VAL A 48 -82.51 58.86 3.74
CA VAL A 48 -81.74 59.79 2.85
C VAL A 48 -82.76 60.73 2.16
N PRO A 49 -82.56 62.08 2.04
CA PRO A 49 -82.34 62.71 0.71
C PRO A 49 -81.55 64.06 0.65
N HIS A 50 -81.27 64.52 -0.58
CA HIS A 50 -80.68 65.81 -1.01
C HIS A 50 -81.72 66.98 -1.12
N PRO A 51 -81.47 68.16 -1.76
CA PRO A 51 -80.25 68.99 -2.00
C PRO A 51 -80.42 70.50 -1.65
N ALA A 52 -79.34 71.30 -1.67
CA ALA A 52 -79.33 72.75 -2.03
C ALA A 52 -77.89 73.27 -2.27
N ALA A 53 -77.73 74.45 -2.89
CA ALA A 53 -76.42 75.04 -3.20
C ALA A 53 -76.33 76.55 -2.86
N ALA A 54 -75.14 76.99 -2.43
CA ALA A 54 -74.72 78.41 -2.43
C ALA A 54 -73.19 78.48 -2.39
N SER A 55 -72.59 79.44 -3.11
CA SER A 55 -71.14 79.64 -3.16
C SER A 55 -70.69 80.76 -2.20
N SER A 56 -69.72 80.46 -1.34
CA SER A 56 -68.83 81.47 -0.74
C SER A 56 -67.51 80.82 -0.34
N GLY A 57 -66.39 81.48 -0.65
CA GLY A 57 -65.07 80.96 -0.34
C GLY A 57 -64.63 81.33 1.07
N SER A 58 -64.37 80.33 1.93
CA SER A 58 -63.58 80.55 3.14
C SER A 58 -62.67 79.34 3.44
N GLN A 59 -61.58 79.66 4.13
CA GLN A 59 -60.36 78.88 4.36
C GLN A 59 -60.57 77.39 4.68
N SER A 60 -59.71 76.54 4.11
CA SER A 60 -59.62 75.12 4.46
C SER A 60 -59.30 74.93 5.94
N ARG A 61 -60.28 74.43 6.70
CA ARG A 61 -60.01 73.78 8.00
C ARG A 61 -59.27 72.48 7.74
N ARG A 62 -57.94 72.54 7.75
CA ARG A 62 -57.09 71.36 7.97
C ARG A 62 -57.62 70.62 9.20
N SER A 63 -57.91 69.32 9.08
CA SER A 63 -58.02 68.48 10.25
C SER A 63 -56.70 68.52 11.01
N THR A 64 -56.75 68.71 12.32
CA THR A 64 -55.57 68.60 13.18
C THR A 64 -55.14 67.14 13.23
N GLY A 65 -54.23 66.76 12.34
CA GLY A 65 -53.61 65.43 12.36
C GLY A 65 -53.00 65.16 13.72
N TRP A 66 -53.39 64.02 14.32
CA TRP A 66 -52.90 63.52 15.59
C TRP A 66 -51.36 63.54 15.63
N LYS A 67 -50.76 64.15 16.67
CA LYS A 67 -49.29 64.24 16.79
C LYS A 67 -48.73 63.50 17.99
N LEU A 68 -47.72 62.67 17.71
CA LEU A 68 -46.96 61.90 18.69
C LEU A 68 -46.20 62.80 19.70
N ALA A 69 -45.75 63.99 19.25
CA ALA A 69 -45.14 65.02 20.10
C ALA A 69 -46.16 65.76 21.00
N GLU A 70 -47.45 65.71 20.68
CA GLU A 70 -48.51 66.37 21.44
C GLU A 70 -49.24 65.37 22.36
N GLU A 71 -49.05 64.06 22.18
CA GLU A 71 -49.74 63.03 22.95
C GLU A 71 -49.23 62.85 24.38
N GLN A 72 -50.15 62.74 25.33
CA GLN A 72 -49.82 62.80 26.75
C GLN A 72 -48.91 61.66 27.23
N ALA A 73 -48.96 60.49 26.58
CA ALA A 73 -48.10 59.36 26.92
C ALA A 73 -46.64 59.54 26.47
N CYS A 74 -46.35 60.33 25.42
CA CYS A 74 -44.99 60.50 24.87
C CYS A 74 -44.45 61.94 24.89
N ARG A 75 -45.28 62.95 25.16
CA ARG A 75 -44.94 64.38 25.07
C ARG A 75 -43.65 64.73 25.81
N ASP A 76 -43.46 64.19 27.01
CA ASP A 76 -42.33 64.54 27.87
C ASP A 76 -41.03 63.88 27.37
N ASP A 77 -41.08 62.61 26.94
CA ASP A 77 -39.95 61.93 26.30
C ASP A 77 -39.55 62.58 24.97
N VAL A 78 -40.53 62.95 24.13
CA VAL A 78 -40.28 63.70 22.89
C VAL A 78 -39.69 65.09 23.19
N THR A 79 -40.13 65.75 24.25
CA THR A 79 -39.61 67.07 24.64
C THR A 79 -38.19 66.99 25.21
N ARG A 80 -37.90 65.90 25.93
CA ARG A 80 -36.61 65.62 26.55
C ARG A 80 -35.54 65.20 25.55
N LEU A 81 -35.91 64.37 24.56
CA LEU A 81 -34.95 63.73 23.66
C LEU A 81 -34.93 64.32 22.24
N CYS A 82 -36.01 64.92 21.75
CA CYS A 82 -36.12 65.31 20.34
C CYS A 82 -36.21 66.83 20.11
N PRO A 83 -35.28 67.43 19.31
CA PRO A 83 -35.25 68.87 19.10
C PRO A 83 -36.48 69.34 18.30
N LYS A 84 -37.05 70.48 18.68
CA LYS A 84 -38.39 70.96 18.28
C LYS A 84 -38.69 71.01 16.77
N HIS A 85 -37.69 71.02 15.90
CA HIS A 85 -37.90 70.95 14.45
C HIS A 85 -38.39 69.57 13.96
N THR A 86 -38.10 68.49 14.71
CA THR A 86 -38.54 67.11 14.41
C THR A 86 -40.03 66.88 14.70
N TRP A 87 -40.66 67.75 15.51
CA TRP A 87 -42.08 67.64 15.91
C TRP A 87 -43.06 67.99 14.76
N THR A 88 -42.55 68.24 13.56
CA THR A 88 -43.31 68.66 12.37
C THR A 88 -44.17 67.54 11.78
N ASN A 89 -43.77 66.27 11.93
CA ASN A 89 -44.65 65.11 11.74
C ASN A 89 -44.23 63.93 12.63
N ASN A 90 -45.08 62.91 12.73
CA ASN A 90 -44.85 61.79 13.65
C ASN A 90 -43.74 60.83 13.22
N LEU A 91 -43.44 60.77 11.91
CA LEU A 91 -42.37 59.96 11.35
C LEU A 91 -41.00 60.54 11.74
N SER A 92 -40.83 61.85 11.69
CA SER A 92 -39.60 62.53 12.16
C SER A 92 -39.45 62.53 13.68
N VAL A 93 -40.55 62.44 14.43
CA VAL A 93 -40.50 62.15 15.87
C VAL A 93 -40.07 60.71 16.11
N LEU A 94 -40.66 59.73 15.41
CA LEU A 94 -40.26 58.31 15.51
C LEU A 94 -38.79 58.09 15.18
N GLU A 95 -38.31 58.67 14.07
CA GLU A 95 -36.93 58.62 13.59
C GLU A 95 -35.97 59.11 14.69
N CYS A 96 -36.22 60.30 15.24
CA CYS A 96 -35.43 60.85 16.34
C CYS A 96 -35.50 60.02 17.65
N LEU A 97 -36.67 59.46 17.99
CA LEU A 97 -36.82 58.58 19.17
C LEU A 97 -36.16 57.21 18.97
N GLN A 98 -35.97 56.75 17.72
CA GLN A 98 -35.25 55.51 17.42
C GLN A 98 -33.75 55.68 17.64
N ASP A 99 -33.19 56.77 17.12
CA ASP A 99 -31.75 57.06 17.20
C ASP A 99 -31.28 57.31 18.65
N ARG A 100 -32.17 57.79 19.52
CA ARG A 100 -31.87 58.19 20.91
C ARG A 100 -32.32 57.19 21.99
N LYS A 101 -32.72 55.98 21.60
CA LYS A 101 -33.35 54.99 22.49
C LYS A 101 -32.43 54.37 23.55
N GLU A 102 -31.11 54.56 23.49
CA GLU A 102 -30.16 53.92 24.42
C GLU A 102 -29.60 54.86 25.52
N GLU A 103 -29.66 56.18 25.39
CA GLU A 103 -29.13 57.09 26.42
C GLU A 103 -30.04 57.18 27.66
N THR A 104 -31.32 56.80 27.53
CA THR A 104 -32.30 56.81 28.62
C THR A 104 -33.49 55.91 28.31
N GLU A 105 -34.12 55.37 29.36
CA GLU A 105 -35.42 54.70 29.27
C GLU A 105 -36.53 55.66 28.77
N PHE A 106 -37.54 55.09 28.11
CA PHE A 106 -38.81 55.74 27.79
C PHE A 106 -39.88 55.33 28.81
N ALA A 107 -40.87 56.20 29.05
CA ALA A 107 -42.06 55.84 29.81
C ALA A 107 -42.73 54.59 29.21
N VAL A 108 -43.19 53.67 30.06
CA VAL A 108 -43.77 52.39 29.62
C VAL A 108 -44.96 52.62 28.67
N ASP A 109 -45.79 53.62 28.97
CA ASP A 109 -46.93 54.01 28.14
C ASP A 109 -46.51 54.67 26.83
N CYS A 110 -45.42 55.46 26.82
CA CYS A 110 -44.84 55.94 25.56
C CYS A 110 -44.36 54.78 24.70
N ASN A 111 -43.56 53.87 25.27
CA ASN A 111 -43.01 52.72 24.55
C ASN A 111 -44.12 51.81 23.99
N HIS A 112 -45.24 51.65 24.72
CA HIS A 112 -46.44 50.95 24.23
C HIS A 112 -47.18 51.73 23.13
N LEU A 113 -47.34 53.06 23.26
CA LEU A 113 -47.94 53.90 22.22
C LEU A 113 -47.11 53.88 20.92
N LEU A 114 -45.78 53.97 21.04
CA LEU A 114 -44.83 53.85 19.93
C LEU A 114 -44.93 52.48 19.26
N TRP A 115 -45.05 51.39 20.03
CA TRP A 115 -45.21 50.04 19.49
C TRP A 115 -46.54 49.86 18.75
N ASN A 116 -47.67 50.26 19.36
CA ASN A 116 -48.99 50.25 18.70
C ASN A 116 -48.97 51.10 17.42
N TYR A 117 -48.33 52.27 17.46
CA TYR A 117 -48.25 53.17 16.32
C TYR A 117 -47.38 52.58 15.20
N LYS A 118 -46.25 51.94 15.51
CA LYS A 118 -45.41 51.22 14.52
C LYS A 118 -46.12 50.02 13.90
N LEU A 119 -46.84 49.22 14.70
CA LEU A 119 -47.62 48.09 14.20
C LEU A 119 -48.70 48.58 13.22
N ASN A 120 -49.49 49.57 13.63
CA ASN A 120 -50.50 50.19 12.78
C ASN A 120 -49.91 50.87 11.53
N LEU A 121 -48.72 51.50 11.62
CA LEU A 121 -48.02 52.07 10.45
C LEU A 121 -47.72 51.05 9.35
N THR A 122 -47.55 49.77 9.71
CA THR A 122 -47.27 48.68 8.75
C THR A 122 -48.51 47.91 8.30
N THR A 123 -49.67 48.09 8.95
CA THR A 123 -50.90 47.33 8.64
C THR A 123 -52.14 48.18 8.35
N ASP A 124 -52.11 49.50 8.58
CA ASP A 124 -53.23 50.40 8.21
C ASP A 124 -53.27 50.57 6.68
N PRO A 125 -54.40 50.22 6.01
CA PRO A 125 -54.52 50.35 4.56
C PRO A 125 -54.37 51.79 4.04
N LYS A 126 -54.42 52.82 4.91
CA LYS A 126 -54.07 54.19 4.54
C LYS A 126 -52.58 54.36 4.22
N PHE A 127 -51.69 53.71 4.97
CA PHE A 127 -50.25 53.76 4.70
C PHE A 127 -49.86 52.92 3.48
N GLU A 128 -50.60 51.84 3.23
CA GLU A 128 -50.56 51.15 1.94
C GLU A 128 -51.01 52.06 0.78
N SER A 129 -52.11 52.83 0.93
CA SER A 129 -52.51 53.78 -0.13
C SER A 129 -51.50 54.90 -0.37
N VAL A 130 -50.84 55.43 0.67
CA VAL A 130 -49.73 56.40 0.50
C VAL A 130 -48.54 55.75 -0.21
N ALA A 131 -48.26 54.47 0.03
CA ALA A 131 -47.24 53.74 -0.73
C ALA A 131 -47.61 53.65 -2.22
N LEU A 132 -48.86 53.32 -2.55
CA LEU A 132 -49.34 53.28 -3.94
C LEU A 132 -49.25 54.65 -4.63
N GLU A 133 -49.63 55.73 -3.95
CA GLU A 133 -49.54 57.11 -4.48
C GLU A 133 -48.08 57.52 -4.73
N VAL A 134 -47.20 57.36 -3.72
CA VAL A 134 -45.79 57.82 -3.77
C VAL A 134 -44.89 56.93 -4.66
N CYS A 135 -45.35 55.72 -4.98
CA CYS A 135 -44.68 54.75 -5.86
C CYS A 135 -45.48 54.43 -7.14
N THR A 136 -46.33 55.35 -7.61
CA THR A 136 -47.27 55.12 -8.73
C THR A 136 -46.60 54.53 -9.97
N SER A 137 -45.41 55.02 -10.35
CA SER A 137 -44.69 54.50 -11.52
C SER A 137 -44.10 53.10 -11.27
N THR A 138 -43.54 52.92 -10.08
CA THR A 138 -42.91 51.68 -9.60
C THR A 138 -43.91 50.52 -9.53
N MET A 139 -45.17 50.79 -9.17
CA MET A 139 -46.26 49.80 -9.13
C MET A 139 -46.67 49.24 -10.50
N LEU A 140 -46.41 49.97 -11.59
CA LEU A 140 -46.70 49.48 -12.95
C LEU A 140 -45.64 48.47 -13.44
N GLU A 141 -44.41 48.58 -12.93
CA GLU A 141 -43.30 47.66 -13.21
C GLU A 141 -43.34 46.43 -12.29
N LEU A 142 -43.63 46.62 -11.00
CA LEU A 142 -43.64 45.57 -9.96
C LEU A 142 -45.06 45.04 -9.67
N LYS A 143 -45.66 44.37 -10.64
CA LYS A 143 -47.01 43.80 -10.51
C LYS A 143 -47.16 42.84 -9.33
N GLU A 144 -46.11 42.07 -9.02
CA GLU A 144 -46.06 41.16 -7.88
C GLU A 144 -46.30 41.87 -6.53
N CYS A 145 -45.90 43.14 -6.38
CA CYS A 145 -46.24 43.93 -5.20
C CYS A 145 -47.62 44.59 -5.28
N ALA A 146 -48.12 44.88 -6.49
CA ALA A 146 -49.41 45.55 -6.69
C ALA A 146 -50.62 44.62 -6.47
N ASP A 147 -50.43 43.31 -6.65
CA ASP A 147 -51.45 42.26 -6.47
C ASP A 147 -51.55 41.73 -5.01
N GLU A 148 -50.75 42.25 -4.08
CA GLU A 148 -50.69 41.80 -2.67
C GLU A 148 -51.94 42.12 -1.83
N GLU A 149 -52.19 41.31 -0.80
CA GLU A 149 -53.37 41.44 0.05
C GLU A 149 -53.31 42.67 0.98
N ARG A 150 -54.24 43.61 0.77
CA ARG A 150 -54.32 44.88 1.50
C ARG A 150 -54.72 44.72 2.97
N GLY A 151 -54.19 45.60 3.82
CA GLY A 151 -54.38 45.63 5.27
C GLY A 151 -53.57 44.55 6.01
N LYS A 152 -52.57 43.97 5.35
CA LYS A 152 -51.68 42.94 5.92
C LYS A 152 -50.20 43.33 5.90
N GLY A 153 -49.84 44.46 5.29
CA GLY A 153 -48.47 44.98 5.24
C GLY A 153 -47.55 44.32 4.20
N TYR A 154 -48.01 43.27 3.50
CA TYR A 154 -47.23 42.57 2.48
C TYR A 154 -46.77 43.50 1.34
N LEU A 155 -47.61 44.45 0.91
CA LEU A 155 -47.23 45.50 -0.05
C LEU A 155 -45.97 46.27 0.39
N MET A 156 -45.87 46.62 1.68
CA MET A 156 -44.73 47.36 2.20
C MET A 156 -43.48 46.48 2.32
N SER A 157 -43.63 45.20 2.70
CA SER A 157 -42.53 44.23 2.61
C SER A 157 -42.03 44.13 1.17
N CYS A 158 -42.92 43.89 0.21
CA CYS A 158 -42.59 43.75 -1.21
C CYS A 158 -41.89 45.01 -1.78
N LEU A 159 -42.34 46.21 -1.39
CA LEU A 159 -41.66 47.45 -1.77
C LEU A 159 -40.24 47.57 -1.19
N VAL A 160 -40.00 47.10 0.03
CA VAL A 160 -38.65 47.00 0.60
C VAL A 160 -37.83 45.90 -0.08
N ASP A 161 -38.45 44.76 -0.37
CA ASP A 161 -37.87 43.61 -1.07
C ASP A 161 -37.34 43.98 -2.47
N HIS A 162 -37.97 44.96 -3.14
CA HIS A 162 -37.58 45.48 -4.44
C HIS A 162 -36.93 46.89 -4.40
N ARG A 163 -36.58 47.43 -3.22
CA ARG A 163 -35.97 48.78 -3.01
C ARG A 163 -34.82 49.09 -3.96
N GLY A 164 -33.99 48.08 -4.30
CA GLY A 164 -32.85 48.21 -5.21
C GLY A 164 -33.17 48.21 -6.72
N ASN A 165 -34.44 48.05 -7.09
CA ASN A 165 -34.95 48.25 -8.45
C ASN A 165 -35.69 49.59 -8.61
N VAL A 166 -36.09 50.23 -7.50
CA VAL A 166 -36.85 51.50 -7.50
C VAL A 166 -35.96 52.66 -7.93
N THR A 167 -36.23 53.19 -9.13
CA THR A 167 -35.54 54.36 -9.72
C THR A 167 -36.19 55.69 -9.33
N GLU A 168 -37.48 55.68 -8.97
CA GLU A 168 -38.27 56.85 -8.61
C GLU A 168 -37.80 57.45 -7.27
N ARG A 169 -37.19 58.65 -7.29
CA ARG A 169 -36.52 59.22 -6.11
C ARG A 169 -37.45 59.42 -4.90
N GLN A 170 -38.72 59.76 -5.12
CA GLN A 170 -39.68 59.99 -4.04
C GLN A 170 -40.08 58.65 -3.38
N CYS A 171 -40.47 57.67 -4.19
CA CYS A 171 -40.68 56.28 -3.77
C CYS A 171 -39.46 55.71 -3.04
N HIS A 172 -38.25 55.84 -3.59
CA HIS A 172 -37.03 55.33 -2.96
C HIS A 172 -36.72 55.98 -1.60
N GLN A 173 -36.99 57.29 -1.45
CA GLN A 173 -36.85 57.99 -0.17
C GLN A 173 -37.93 57.57 0.85
N TYR A 174 -39.16 57.34 0.41
CA TYR A 174 -40.24 56.81 1.23
C TYR A 174 -39.93 55.39 1.72
N ILE A 175 -39.61 54.47 0.81
CA ILE A 175 -39.24 53.09 1.13
C ILE A 175 -38.06 53.04 2.09
N THR A 176 -36.99 53.81 1.85
CA THR A 176 -35.81 53.82 2.73
C THR A 176 -36.16 54.24 4.17
N LYS A 177 -37.06 55.22 4.37
CA LYS A 177 -37.56 55.59 5.71
C LYS A 177 -38.42 54.48 6.31
N MET A 178 -39.28 53.83 5.52
CA MET A 178 -40.08 52.70 5.98
C MET A 178 -39.21 51.48 6.35
N THR A 179 -38.10 51.22 5.63
CA THR A 179 -37.13 50.16 5.97
C THR A 179 -36.58 50.34 7.40
N SER A 180 -36.12 51.54 7.77
CA SER A 180 -35.62 51.83 9.13
C SER A 180 -36.68 51.57 10.22
N ILE A 181 -37.96 51.80 9.91
CA ILE A 181 -39.07 51.53 10.85
C ILE A 181 -39.39 50.04 10.93
N ILE A 182 -39.46 49.34 9.80
CA ILE A 182 -39.77 47.90 9.73
C ILE A 182 -38.67 47.06 10.41
N PHE A 183 -37.40 47.38 10.19
CA PHE A 183 -36.28 46.66 10.82
C PHE A 183 -36.04 47.05 12.29
N SER A 184 -36.85 47.95 12.87
CA SER A 184 -36.80 48.30 14.29
C SER A 184 -37.63 47.39 15.22
N ASP A 185 -38.50 46.54 14.66
CA ASP A 185 -39.11 45.35 15.30
C ASP A 185 -39.47 44.38 14.16
N TYR A 186 -38.71 43.30 13.98
CA TYR A 186 -38.89 42.37 12.85
C TYR A 186 -40.21 41.58 12.90
N ARG A 187 -41.02 41.70 13.96
CA ARG A 187 -42.42 41.23 13.93
C ARG A 187 -43.24 41.98 12.88
N LEU A 188 -42.77 43.16 12.46
CA LEU A 188 -43.30 43.97 11.36
C LEU A 188 -42.81 43.50 9.97
N ILE A 189 -41.90 42.51 9.88
CA ILE A 189 -41.55 41.82 8.64
C ILE A 189 -42.62 40.75 8.40
N CYS A 190 -43.67 41.14 7.67
CA CYS A 190 -44.90 40.37 7.52
C CYS A 190 -44.64 38.93 7.04
N GLY A 191 -45.16 37.96 7.80
CA GLY A 191 -45.00 36.52 7.54
C GLY A 191 -43.70 35.88 8.06
N PHE A 192 -42.70 36.62 8.57
CA PHE A 192 -41.52 36.01 9.23
C PHE A 192 -41.94 35.21 10.47
N MET A 193 -42.73 35.85 11.35
CA MET A 193 -43.25 35.27 12.59
C MET A 193 -44.24 34.09 12.39
N ASP A 194 -44.71 33.89 11.17
CA ASP A 194 -45.58 32.76 10.80
C ASP A 194 -44.74 31.61 10.22
N LYS A 195 -43.80 31.91 9.32
CA LYS A 195 -42.88 30.94 8.72
C LYS A 195 -41.95 30.29 9.73
N CYS A 196 -41.50 31.02 10.76
CA CYS A 196 -40.56 30.56 11.78
C CYS A 196 -41.19 30.20 13.14
N ARG A 197 -42.53 30.25 13.30
CA ARG A 197 -43.18 30.17 14.62
C ARG A 197 -42.84 28.89 15.40
N GLU A 198 -42.77 27.77 14.70
CA GLU A 198 -42.54 26.45 15.30
C GLU A 198 -41.07 26.22 15.63
N ASP A 199 -40.16 26.65 14.76
CA ASP A 199 -38.72 26.61 14.98
C ASP A 199 -38.34 27.52 16.17
N ILE A 200 -38.90 28.74 16.27
CA ILE A 200 -38.70 29.66 17.41
C ILE A 200 -39.09 29.00 18.74
N ASN A 201 -40.25 28.34 18.79
CA ASN A 201 -40.74 27.69 20.00
C ASN A 201 -39.89 26.47 20.39
N THR A 202 -39.51 25.64 19.40
CA THR A 202 -38.83 24.36 19.65
C THR A 202 -37.33 24.55 19.93
N LEU A 203 -36.69 25.56 19.32
CA LEU A 203 -35.33 26.01 19.65
C LEU A 203 -35.28 26.91 20.89
N GLN A 204 -36.43 27.24 21.50
CA GLN A 204 -36.56 28.16 22.64
C GLN A 204 -35.96 29.56 22.39
N CYS A 205 -35.91 29.99 21.12
CA CYS A 205 -35.35 31.28 20.72
C CYS A 205 -36.23 32.48 21.14
N GLY A 206 -37.48 32.27 21.55
CA GLY A 206 -38.40 33.34 21.95
C GLY A 206 -38.43 33.58 23.46
N SER A 207 -38.07 34.77 23.91
CA SER A 207 -38.22 35.17 25.32
C SER A 207 -39.71 35.34 25.72
N ILE A 208 -40.09 34.73 26.84
CA ILE A 208 -41.35 34.98 27.56
C ILE A 208 -41.05 35.29 29.04
N THR A 209 -40.28 36.34 29.30
CA THR A 209 -40.21 37.01 30.61
C THR A 209 -41.03 38.30 30.58
N VAL A 210 -42.30 38.21 31.02
CA VAL A 210 -43.23 39.36 31.01
C VAL A 210 -42.91 40.38 32.13
N GLY A 211 -42.02 40.04 33.08
CA GLY A 211 -41.62 40.88 34.21
C GLY A 211 -40.43 41.81 33.95
N GLU A 212 -39.35 41.30 33.34
CA GLU A 212 -38.11 42.06 33.10
C GLU A 212 -37.98 42.36 31.60
N LYS A 213 -38.32 43.59 31.23
CA LYS A 213 -38.38 44.05 29.83
C LYS A 213 -37.02 44.52 29.33
N ASP A 214 -36.09 43.59 29.15
CA ASP A 214 -34.88 43.88 28.40
C ASP A 214 -35.25 44.18 26.94
N LEU A 215 -35.07 45.44 26.51
CA LEU A 215 -35.58 45.99 25.25
C LEU A 215 -34.99 45.31 24.00
N HIS A 216 -33.94 44.52 24.19
CA HIS A 216 -33.08 43.95 23.16
C HIS A 216 -33.46 42.50 22.83
N SER A 217 -34.30 41.86 23.66
CA SER A 217 -34.70 40.44 23.59
C SER A 217 -35.35 40.00 22.26
N GLN A 218 -35.81 40.97 21.46
CA GLN A 218 -36.30 40.73 20.12
C GLN A 218 -35.15 40.35 19.16
N GLY A 219 -34.10 41.17 19.04
CA GLY A 219 -33.01 40.92 18.07
C GLY A 219 -32.28 39.59 18.33
N GLU A 220 -32.29 39.16 19.59
CA GLU A 220 -31.77 37.86 20.02
C GLU A 220 -32.53 36.66 19.43
N VAL A 221 -33.82 36.80 19.07
CA VAL A 221 -34.60 35.73 18.42
C VAL A 221 -34.04 35.43 17.03
N ILE A 222 -33.75 36.48 16.23
CA ILE A 222 -33.10 36.32 14.91
C ILE A 222 -31.71 35.73 15.11
N ALA A 223 -30.89 36.31 15.99
CA ALA A 223 -29.53 35.82 16.23
C ALA A 223 -29.51 34.37 16.77
N CYS A 224 -30.53 33.93 17.49
CA CYS A 224 -30.71 32.55 17.91
C CYS A 224 -31.03 31.62 16.72
N LEU A 225 -31.97 32.01 15.86
CA LEU A 225 -32.31 31.26 14.63
C LEU A 225 -31.14 31.20 13.64
N GLU A 226 -30.40 32.29 13.46
CA GLU A 226 -29.18 32.34 12.63
C GLU A 226 -28.09 31.42 13.17
N ARG A 227 -27.81 31.46 14.49
CA ARG A 227 -26.86 30.53 15.14
C ARG A 227 -27.31 29.07 15.00
N ALA A 228 -28.62 28.79 15.05
CA ALA A 228 -29.16 27.45 14.85
C ALA A 228 -29.02 26.99 13.39
N LEU A 229 -29.29 27.86 12.41
CA LEU A 229 -29.09 27.61 10.98
C LEU A 229 -27.62 27.36 10.62
N VAL A 230 -26.70 28.08 11.26
CA VAL A 230 -25.26 27.82 11.17
C VAL A 230 -24.90 26.45 11.76
N ARG A 231 -25.40 26.11 12.96
CA ARG A 231 -25.12 24.81 13.61
C ARG A 231 -25.64 23.62 12.81
N GLU A 232 -26.80 23.73 12.17
CA GLU A 232 -27.35 22.67 11.30
C GLU A 232 -26.45 22.38 10.09
N ALA A 233 -25.68 23.37 9.60
CA ALA A 233 -24.69 23.16 8.54
C ALA A 233 -23.39 22.50 9.06
N GLU A 234 -23.09 22.62 10.35
CA GLU A 234 -21.83 22.18 10.98
C GLU A 234 -21.91 20.84 11.73
N GLN A 235 -23.12 20.30 11.92
CA GLN A 235 -23.38 19.08 12.70
C GLN A 235 -24.59 18.30 12.14
N GLN A 236 -24.47 16.97 11.99
CA GLN A 236 -25.55 16.13 11.46
C GLN A 236 -26.42 15.41 12.51
N GLU A 237 -25.89 15.04 13.68
CA GLU A 237 -26.53 13.98 14.49
C GLU A 237 -27.50 14.46 15.58
N HIS A 238 -27.38 15.69 16.10
CA HIS A 238 -28.11 16.12 17.31
C HIS A 238 -28.79 17.50 17.24
N THR A 239 -28.91 18.09 16.05
CA THR A 239 -29.57 19.41 15.84
C THR A 239 -30.99 19.26 15.29
N HIS A 240 -31.93 20.07 15.80
CA HIS A 240 -33.25 20.21 15.19
C HIS A 240 -33.11 20.85 13.80
N PRO A 241 -33.58 20.21 12.71
CA PRO A 241 -33.51 20.80 11.38
C PRO A 241 -34.57 21.89 11.24
N ILE A 242 -34.17 23.11 10.86
CA ILE A 242 -35.08 24.26 10.71
C ILE A 242 -35.93 24.07 9.47
N LYS A 243 -37.23 24.40 9.53
CA LYS A 243 -38.15 24.27 8.39
C LYS A 243 -37.70 25.11 7.19
N SER A 244 -37.86 24.56 5.98
CA SER A 244 -37.38 25.18 4.72
C SER A 244 -37.84 26.61 4.50
N ASP A 245 -39.04 26.97 4.96
CA ASP A 245 -39.61 28.30 4.79
C ASP A 245 -39.19 29.27 5.89
N CYS A 246 -38.87 28.77 7.09
CA CYS A 246 -38.14 29.54 8.08
C CYS A 246 -36.69 29.80 7.64
N LYS A 247 -35.98 28.80 7.09
CA LYS A 247 -34.64 28.99 6.51
C LYS A 247 -34.61 30.11 5.46
N LYS A 248 -35.55 30.09 4.51
CA LYS A 248 -35.71 31.17 3.53
C LYS A 248 -35.99 32.53 4.19
N ALA A 249 -36.82 32.55 5.24
CA ALA A 249 -37.16 33.78 5.96
C ALA A 249 -35.94 34.36 6.73
N ILE A 250 -35.15 33.52 7.41
CA ILE A 250 -33.89 33.92 8.07
C ILE A 250 -32.92 34.51 7.04
N MET A 251 -32.63 33.78 5.97
CA MET A 251 -31.70 34.24 4.92
C MET A 251 -32.20 35.52 4.23
N ARG A 252 -33.52 35.71 4.09
CA ARG A 252 -34.09 36.95 3.54
C ARG A 252 -33.96 38.14 4.49
N VAL A 253 -34.17 37.95 5.79
CA VAL A 253 -33.92 39.01 6.80
C VAL A 253 -32.43 39.39 6.83
N ALA A 254 -31.53 38.40 6.68
CA ALA A 254 -30.11 38.64 6.54
C ALA A 254 -29.77 39.42 5.24
N GLU A 255 -30.34 39.04 4.09
CA GLU A 255 -30.19 39.78 2.82
C GLU A 255 -30.66 41.25 2.93
N LEU A 256 -31.83 41.50 3.53
CA LEU A 256 -32.39 42.85 3.64
C LEU A 256 -31.63 43.76 4.63
N SER A 257 -31.00 43.19 5.66
CA SER A 257 -30.14 43.91 6.61
C SER A 257 -28.69 44.10 6.12
N ALA A 258 -28.35 43.66 4.90
CA ALA A 258 -26.98 43.67 4.39
C ALA A 258 -26.47 45.06 3.92
N ASP A 259 -27.36 46.01 3.60
CA ASP A 259 -27.00 47.35 3.14
C ASP A 259 -26.40 48.20 4.29
N ASP A 260 -27.01 48.16 5.48
CA ASP A 260 -26.62 48.97 6.63
C ASP A 260 -26.65 48.14 7.92
N PHE A 261 -25.55 48.19 8.69
CA PHE A 261 -25.39 47.45 9.94
C PHE A 261 -26.35 47.91 11.05
N HIS A 262 -26.95 49.10 10.96
CA HIS A 262 -28.02 49.53 11.88
C HIS A 262 -29.29 48.68 11.75
N LEU A 263 -29.51 48.04 10.59
CA LEU A 263 -30.68 47.19 10.31
C LEU A 263 -30.52 45.78 10.90
N ASP A 264 -29.28 45.33 11.17
CA ASP A 264 -28.98 44.13 11.94
C ASP A 264 -28.88 44.52 13.42
N ARG A 265 -30.03 44.58 14.09
CA ARG A 265 -30.13 45.17 15.43
C ARG A 265 -29.27 44.44 16.47
N TYR A 266 -29.08 43.13 16.33
CA TYR A 266 -28.21 42.35 17.22
C TYR A 266 -26.72 42.61 16.96
N LEU A 267 -26.30 42.65 15.69
CA LEU A 267 -24.92 42.93 15.34
C LEU A 267 -24.54 44.38 15.67
N TYR A 268 -25.44 45.35 15.45
CA TYR A 268 -25.28 46.74 15.86
C TYR A 268 -24.89 46.86 17.33
N PHE A 269 -25.70 46.31 18.25
CA PHE A 269 -25.38 46.35 19.68
C PHE A 269 -24.13 45.55 20.04
N SER A 270 -23.89 44.43 19.34
CA SER A 270 -22.69 43.61 19.55
C SER A 270 -21.40 44.33 19.15
N CYS A 271 -21.47 45.27 18.20
CA CYS A 271 -20.31 45.88 17.52
C CYS A 271 -20.21 47.41 17.59
N ARG A 272 -21.15 48.15 18.18
CA ARG A 272 -21.14 49.63 18.11
C ARG A 272 -19.84 50.26 18.67
N ASP A 273 -19.36 49.76 19.80
CA ASP A 273 -18.16 50.31 20.46
C ASP A 273 -16.89 49.95 19.65
N ASP A 274 -16.87 48.77 19.00
CA ASP A 274 -15.85 48.37 18.05
C ASP A 274 -15.93 49.18 16.73
N ARG A 275 -17.14 49.56 16.28
CA ARG A 275 -17.35 50.41 15.10
C ARG A 275 -16.76 51.79 15.32
N GLU A 276 -16.95 52.40 16.49
CA GLU A 276 -16.28 53.66 16.82
C GLU A 276 -14.76 53.46 16.91
N ARG A 277 -14.29 52.36 17.52
CA ARG A 277 -12.85 52.11 17.71
C ARG A 277 -12.06 51.87 16.41
N PHE A 278 -12.63 51.16 15.44
CA PHE A 278 -11.93 50.75 14.21
C PHE A 278 -12.44 51.46 12.95
N CYS A 279 -13.70 51.91 12.95
CA CYS A 279 -14.44 52.27 11.75
C CYS A 279 -15.14 53.65 11.85
N GLU A 280 -14.74 54.52 12.77
CA GLU A 280 -15.28 55.88 13.01
C GLU A 280 -15.57 56.66 11.71
N ASN A 281 -14.57 56.69 10.81
CA ASN A 281 -14.61 57.43 9.55
C ASN A 281 -15.28 56.65 8.39
N THR A 282 -15.79 55.44 8.64
CA THR A 282 -16.46 54.62 7.63
C THR A 282 -17.90 55.08 7.44
N GLN A 283 -18.22 55.51 6.21
CA GLN A 283 -19.57 55.91 5.82
C GLN A 283 -20.54 54.72 5.88
N VAL A 284 -21.69 54.94 6.51
CA VAL A 284 -22.81 54.01 6.65
C VAL A 284 -23.40 53.65 5.27
N GLY A 285 -24.03 52.46 5.16
CA GLY A 285 -24.64 51.97 3.92
C GLY A 285 -23.67 51.21 2.99
N GLU A 286 -24.24 50.57 1.97
CA GLU A 286 -23.57 49.75 0.96
C GLU A 286 -22.70 48.60 1.50
N GLY A 287 -22.97 48.16 2.73
CA GLY A 287 -22.21 47.11 3.43
C GLY A 287 -20.83 47.54 3.96
N ARG A 288 -20.44 48.81 3.79
CA ARG A 288 -19.08 49.30 4.12
C ARG A 288 -18.66 49.05 5.55
N VAL A 289 -19.56 49.23 6.52
CA VAL A 289 -19.26 49.04 7.94
C VAL A 289 -18.99 47.57 8.26
N TYR A 290 -19.77 46.63 7.70
CA TYR A 290 -19.47 45.20 7.80
C TYR A 290 -18.08 44.88 7.24
N LYS A 291 -17.75 45.42 6.05
CA LYS A 291 -16.44 45.21 5.40
C LYS A 291 -15.27 45.72 6.27
N CYS A 292 -15.41 46.89 6.89
CA CYS A 292 -14.43 47.43 7.84
C CYS A 292 -14.31 46.53 9.09
N LEU A 293 -15.42 46.16 9.72
CA LEU A 293 -15.43 45.29 10.91
C LEU A 293 -14.86 43.89 10.64
N PHE A 294 -15.09 43.32 9.45
CA PHE A 294 -14.50 42.05 9.05
C PHE A 294 -12.97 42.11 8.98
N ASN A 295 -12.39 43.19 8.43
CA ASN A 295 -10.94 43.36 8.36
C ASN A 295 -10.28 43.45 9.75
N HIS A 296 -10.99 44.00 10.76
CA HIS A 296 -10.52 44.12 12.13
C HIS A 296 -10.99 42.99 13.08
N LYS A 297 -11.74 42.00 12.56
CA LYS A 297 -12.33 40.88 13.35
C LYS A 297 -11.32 40.17 14.26
N PHE A 298 -10.07 40.04 13.82
CA PHE A 298 -9.04 39.27 14.53
C PHE A 298 -8.03 40.12 15.31
N GLU A 299 -8.22 41.43 15.39
CA GLU A 299 -7.45 42.28 16.29
C GLU A 299 -7.78 41.94 17.76
N GLU A 300 -6.79 42.06 18.64
CA GLU A 300 -6.96 41.78 20.09
C GLU A 300 -7.96 42.75 20.73
N ALA A 301 -7.96 43.99 20.25
CA ALA A 301 -8.81 45.09 20.69
C ALA A 301 -10.30 44.98 20.34
N MET A 302 -10.70 43.99 19.53
CA MET A 302 -12.08 43.72 19.10
C MET A 302 -12.85 42.93 20.16
N SER A 303 -14.08 43.33 20.50
CA SER A 303 -14.88 42.63 21.53
C SER A 303 -15.29 41.21 21.10
N GLU A 304 -15.42 40.29 22.06
CA GLU A 304 -15.86 38.92 21.75
C GLU A 304 -17.33 38.86 21.28
N LYS A 305 -18.19 39.76 21.78
CA LYS A 305 -19.58 39.89 21.33
C LYS A 305 -19.62 40.25 19.84
N CYS A 306 -18.88 41.28 19.41
CA CYS A 306 -18.78 41.64 18.01
C CYS A 306 -18.15 40.51 17.18
N ARG A 307 -17.03 39.96 17.64
CA ARG A 307 -16.32 38.87 16.94
C ARG A 307 -17.23 37.67 16.66
N ASN A 308 -18.10 37.31 17.60
CA ASN A 308 -19.07 36.21 17.45
C ASN A 308 -20.25 36.58 16.54
N ALA A 309 -20.75 37.81 16.61
CA ALA A 309 -21.78 38.32 15.70
C ALA A 309 -21.28 38.34 14.24
N LEU A 310 -20.10 38.95 14.00
CA LEU A 310 -19.42 38.95 12.69
C LEU A 310 -19.16 37.53 12.18
N THR A 311 -18.76 36.59 13.05
CA THR A 311 -18.56 35.18 12.66
C THR A 311 -19.86 34.54 12.18
N THR A 312 -20.97 34.76 12.90
CA THR A 312 -22.29 34.25 12.50
C THR A 312 -22.69 34.84 11.15
N ARG A 313 -22.55 36.16 10.99
CA ARG A 313 -22.82 36.89 9.74
C ARG A 313 -22.01 36.36 8.55
N GLN A 314 -20.71 36.11 8.72
CA GLN A 314 -19.83 35.55 7.68
C GLN A 314 -20.24 34.13 7.27
N LYS A 315 -20.67 33.29 8.22
CA LYS A 315 -21.16 31.92 7.92
C LYS A 315 -22.49 31.94 7.14
N LEU A 316 -23.36 32.91 7.39
CA LEU A 316 -24.56 33.13 6.55
C LEU A 316 -24.17 33.56 5.13
N ILE A 317 -23.18 34.44 4.95
CA ILE A 317 -22.67 34.84 3.63
C ILE A 317 -22.06 33.65 2.87
N ALA A 318 -21.42 32.70 3.56
CA ALA A 318 -20.95 31.46 2.94
C ALA A 318 -22.10 30.59 2.38
N GLN A 319 -23.26 30.56 3.08
CA GLN A 319 -24.46 29.82 2.69
C GLN A 319 -25.27 30.49 1.54
N ASP A 320 -25.49 31.81 1.58
CA ASP A 320 -26.01 32.59 0.43
C ASP A 320 -25.22 33.90 0.28
N TYR A 321 -24.57 34.09 -0.87
CA TYR A 321 -23.73 35.27 -1.14
C TYR A 321 -24.50 36.59 -1.05
N LYS A 322 -25.83 36.59 -1.21
CA LYS A 322 -26.68 37.79 -1.15
C LYS A 322 -26.70 38.47 0.21
N VAL A 323 -26.35 37.75 1.28
CA VAL A 323 -26.20 38.31 2.63
C VAL A 323 -25.05 39.33 2.70
N SER A 324 -24.20 39.39 1.67
CA SER A 324 -23.24 40.46 1.38
C SER A 324 -23.79 41.40 0.30
N TYR A 325 -24.23 42.60 0.69
CA TYR A 325 -24.73 43.61 -0.23
C TYR A 325 -23.67 44.06 -1.24
N SER A 326 -22.43 44.27 -0.80
CA SER A 326 -21.33 44.75 -1.64
C SER A 326 -20.99 43.77 -2.76
N LEU A 327 -20.81 42.48 -2.42
CA LEU A 327 -20.55 41.39 -3.37
C LEU A 327 -21.73 41.20 -4.33
N ALA A 328 -22.96 41.12 -3.80
CA ALA A 328 -24.16 40.91 -4.60
C ALA A 328 -24.43 42.08 -5.56
N LYS A 329 -24.13 43.32 -5.16
CA LYS A 329 -24.23 44.52 -5.99
C LYS A 329 -23.16 44.54 -7.08
N ALA A 330 -21.88 44.37 -6.70
CA ALA A 330 -20.75 44.44 -7.63
C ALA A 330 -20.84 43.35 -8.72
N CYS A 331 -21.12 42.10 -8.33
CA CYS A 331 -21.17 40.98 -9.26
C CYS A 331 -22.50 40.83 -10.02
N LYS A 332 -23.54 41.63 -9.72
CA LYS A 332 -24.90 41.54 -10.31
C LYS A 332 -24.90 41.47 -11.85
N ALA A 333 -24.00 42.21 -12.49
CA ALA A 333 -23.86 42.23 -13.94
C ALA A 333 -23.16 40.98 -14.49
N ASP A 334 -22.01 40.60 -13.92
CA ASP A 334 -21.21 39.47 -14.40
C ASP A 334 -21.87 38.11 -14.14
N LEU A 335 -22.59 37.96 -13.03
CA LEU A 335 -23.39 36.76 -12.74
C LEU A 335 -24.44 36.49 -13.84
N ARG A 336 -25.15 37.54 -14.28
CA ARG A 336 -26.14 37.46 -15.39
C ARG A 336 -25.45 37.18 -16.73
N LYS A 337 -24.38 37.90 -17.03
CA LYS A 337 -23.56 37.81 -18.25
C LYS A 337 -22.93 36.42 -18.45
N TYR A 338 -22.52 35.75 -17.37
CA TYR A 338 -21.90 34.43 -17.40
C TYR A 338 -22.82 33.27 -16.97
N ARG A 339 -24.09 33.56 -16.64
CA ARG A 339 -25.12 32.60 -16.23
C ARG A 339 -24.77 31.79 -14.98
N CYS A 340 -24.14 32.44 -14.00
CA CYS A 340 -23.84 31.85 -12.69
C CYS A 340 -25.06 31.78 -11.76
N ASN A 341 -26.20 31.34 -12.31
CA ASN A 341 -27.48 31.23 -11.62
C ASN A 341 -27.74 29.78 -11.16
N PRO A 342 -28.38 29.58 -10.00
CA PRO A 342 -28.68 28.26 -9.43
C PRO A 342 -29.61 27.40 -10.31
N ASP A 343 -30.37 28.01 -11.22
CA ASP A 343 -31.37 27.34 -12.09
C ASP A 343 -30.78 26.41 -13.17
N SER A 344 -29.47 26.16 -13.14
CA SER A 344 -28.76 25.28 -14.08
C SER A 344 -28.63 23.85 -13.54
N SER A 345 -28.61 22.86 -14.43
CA SER A 345 -28.86 21.43 -14.13
C SER A 345 -27.71 20.69 -13.42
N MET A 346 -27.35 21.13 -12.20
CA MET A 346 -26.29 20.57 -11.36
C MET A 346 -26.81 20.30 -9.93
N PRO A 347 -26.57 19.10 -9.33
CA PRO A 347 -27.05 18.81 -7.98
C PRO A 347 -26.55 19.79 -6.89
N ARG A 348 -25.31 20.31 -7.06
CA ARG A 348 -24.70 21.33 -6.19
C ARG A 348 -25.31 22.74 -6.32
N ALA A 349 -26.14 23.00 -7.33
CA ALA A 349 -26.61 24.35 -7.66
C ALA A 349 -27.93 24.77 -6.98
N ARG A 350 -28.52 23.95 -6.11
CA ARG A 350 -29.83 24.23 -5.49
C ARG A 350 -29.85 25.42 -4.50
N GLU A 351 -28.69 25.96 -4.14
CA GLU A 351 -28.51 27.02 -3.14
C GLU A 351 -27.47 28.04 -3.66
N ALA A 352 -27.64 29.32 -3.34
CA ALA A 352 -26.80 30.41 -3.85
C ALA A 352 -25.48 30.57 -3.07
N ARG A 353 -24.77 29.46 -2.83
CA ARG A 353 -23.55 29.40 -2.00
C ARG A 353 -22.40 30.25 -2.57
N LEU A 354 -21.63 30.88 -1.67
CA LEU A 354 -20.47 31.71 -2.01
C LEU A 354 -19.42 30.95 -2.84
N SER A 355 -19.12 29.71 -2.47
CA SER A 355 -18.13 28.88 -3.18
C SER A 355 -18.52 28.60 -4.62
N TYR A 356 -19.81 28.43 -4.93
CA TYR A 356 -20.30 28.29 -6.31
C TYR A 356 -20.15 29.59 -7.11
N LEU A 357 -20.45 30.75 -6.51
CA LEU A 357 -20.23 32.06 -7.14
C LEU A 357 -18.76 32.26 -7.51
N LEU A 358 -17.85 32.03 -6.56
CA LEU A 358 -16.40 32.19 -6.76
C LEU A 358 -15.89 31.29 -7.88
N LEU A 359 -16.22 29.98 -7.83
CA LEU A 359 -15.80 29.01 -8.84
C LEU A 359 -16.41 29.29 -10.23
N CYS A 360 -17.65 29.79 -10.30
CA CYS A 360 -18.29 30.09 -11.58
C CYS A 360 -17.66 31.31 -12.27
N LEU A 361 -17.41 32.40 -11.53
CA LEU A 361 -16.78 33.61 -12.05
C LEU A 361 -15.30 33.38 -12.39
N GLU A 362 -14.55 32.63 -11.57
CA GLU A 362 -13.17 32.24 -11.91
C GLU A 362 -13.10 31.36 -13.16
N SER A 363 -14.05 30.43 -13.33
CA SER A 363 -14.16 29.66 -14.57
C SER A 363 -14.50 30.53 -15.80
N ALA A 364 -14.96 31.78 -15.63
CA ALA A 364 -15.03 32.75 -16.71
C ALA A 364 -13.68 33.45 -16.95
N VAL A 365 -12.99 33.89 -15.88
CA VAL A 365 -11.68 34.55 -15.93
C VAL A 365 -10.62 33.64 -16.58
N HIS A 366 -10.49 32.38 -16.15
CA HIS A 366 -9.58 31.40 -16.78
C HIS A 366 -9.88 31.13 -18.26
N ARG A 367 -11.14 31.31 -18.71
CA ARG A 367 -11.53 31.23 -20.13
C ARG A 367 -11.26 32.53 -20.91
N GLY A 368 -10.47 33.45 -20.35
CA GLY A 368 -10.11 34.73 -20.97
C GLY A 368 -11.25 35.75 -21.01
N ARG A 369 -12.24 35.63 -20.12
CA ARG A 369 -13.41 36.52 -20.08
C ARG A 369 -13.25 37.58 -18.97
N THR A 370 -13.66 38.81 -19.25
CA THR A 370 -13.48 39.95 -18.35
C THR A 370 -14.62 40.10 -17.34
N VAL A 371 -14.37 39.76 -16.07
CA VAL A 371 -15.20 40.18 -14.92
C VAL A 371 -14.88 41.64 -14.59
N THR A 372 -15.83 42.39 -14.02
CA THR A 372 -15.63 43.78 -13.58
C THR A 372 -14.67 43.88 -12.40
N GLY A 373 -13.87 44.96 -12.35
CA GLY A 373 -12.86 45.17 -11.31
C GLY A 373 -13.46 45.23 -9.90
N ASP A 374 -14.63 45.82 -9.74
CA ASP A 374 -15.33 45.92 -8.45
C ASP A 374 -15.76 44.52 -7.96
N CYS A 375 -16.29 43.67 -8.85
CA CYS A 375 -16.64 42.29 -8.52
C CYS A 375 -15.38 41.47 -8.21
N GLN A 376 -14.29 41.64 -8.96
CA GLN A 376 -13.01 40.98 -8.67
C GLN A 376 -12.43 41.40 -7.31
N GLY A 377 -12.55 42.68 -6.93
CA GLY A 377 -12.15 43.17 -5.61
C GLY A 377 -12.94 42.51 -4.47
N GLU A 378 -14.26 42.48 -4.57
CA GLU A 378 -15.11 41.76 -3.60
C GLU A 378 -14.80 40.25 -3.55
N MET A 379 -14.60 39.59 -4.71
CA MET A 379 -14.18 38.19 -4.75
C MET A 379 -12.86 37.94 -4.00
N LEU A 380 -11.86 38.82 -4.14
CA LEU A 380 -10.57 38.68 -3.45
C LEU A 380 -10.70 38.84 -1.93
N ASP A 381 -11.54 39.77 -1.46
CA ASP A 381 -11.74 39.97 -0.02
C ASP A 381 -12.50 38.78 0.62
N TYR A 382 -13.52 38.22 -0.06
CA TYR A 382 -14.20 37.01 0.40
C TYR A 382 -13.33 35.75 0.30
N ARG A 383 -12.40 35.67 -0.66
CA ARG A 383 -11.37 34.63 -0.72
C ARG A 383 -10.40 34.70 0.46
N ARG A 384 -9.89 35.90 0.79
CA ARG A 384 -9.04 36.10 1.99
C ARG A 384 -9.78 35.69 3.26
N MET A 385 -11.05 36.07 3.38
CA MET A 385 -11.90 35.71 4.52
C MET A 385 -11.99 34.19 4.74
N LEU A 386 -12.16 33.40 3.66
CA LEU A 386 -12.17 31.94 3.70
C LEU A 386 -10.81 31.32 4.11
N MET A 387 -9.70 31.96 3.77
CA MET A 387 -8.36 31.53 4.18
C MET A 387 -7.93 32.04 5.56
N GLU A 388 -8.52 33.12 6.08
CA GLU A 388 -8.25 33.58 7.45
C GLU A 388 -9.01 32.76 8.52
N ASP A 389 -10.20 32.23 8.18
CA ASP A 389 -11.11 31.59 9.14
C ASP A 389 -11.69 30.27 8.58
N PHE A 390 -11.09 29.15 9.01
CA PHE A 390 -11.51 27.80 8.64
C PHE A 390 -12.98 27.50 9.00
N SER A 391 -13.56 28.21 9.97
CA SER A 391 -14.93 27.95 10.42
C SER A 391 -15.99 28.39 9.41
N LEU A 392 -15.60 29.09 8.35
CA LEU A 392 -16.47 29.51 7.26
C LEU A 392 -16.70 28.43 6.18
N SER A 393 -15.97 27.31 6.23
CA SER A 393 -16.28 26.10 5.46
C SER A 393 -16.84 25.02 6.41
N PRO A 394 -18.15 24.74 6.35
CA PRO A 394 -18.75 23.65 7.13
C PRO A 394 -18.11 22.29 6.81
N GLU A 395 -17.63 22.08 5.59
CA GLU A 395 -16.93 20.86 5.17
C GLU A 395 -15.65 20.61 5.99
N ILE A 396 -14.88 21.66 6.32
CA ILE A 396 -13.71 21.55 7.20
C ILE A 396 -14.13 21.27 8.65
N VAL A 397 -15.14 21.98 9.15
CA VAL A 397 -15.65 21.85 10.54
C VAL A 397 -16.30 20.49 10.81
N LEU A 398 -16.83 19.85 9.77
CA LEU A 398 -17.33 18.48 9.78
C LEU A 398 -16.21 17.45 9.63
N HIS A 399 -15.43 17.52 8.54
CA HIS A 399 -14.56 16.40 8.14
C HIS A 399 -13.15 16.43 8.75
N CYS A 400 -12.62 17.59 9.16
CA CYS A 400 -11.29 17.70 9.76
C CYS A 400 -11.30 17.79 11.30
N ARG A 401 -12.42 17.46 11.96
CA ARG A 401 -12.59 17.72 13.40
C ARG A 401 -11.56 17.00 14.26
N GLY A 402 -11.31 15.71 13.99
CA GLY A 402 -10.34 14.92 14.73
C GLY A 402 -8.92 15.45 14.57
N GLU A 403 -8.54 15.87 13.36
CA GLU A 403 -7.23 16.45 13.07
C GLU A 403 -7.05 17.83 13.73
N ILE A 404 -8.10 18.66 13.74
CA ILE A 404 -8.10 19.96 14.43
C ILE A 404 -7.87 19.74 15.94
N GLU A 405 -8.65 18.86 16.56
CA GLU A 405 -8.60 18.58 18.00
C GLU A 405 -7.28 17.92 18.43
N ALA A 406 -6.76 16.96 17.65
CA ALA A 406 -5.54 16.22 17.99
C ALA A 406 -4.23 16.95 17.66
N HIS A 407 -4.16 17.71 16.55
CA HIS A 407 -2.89 18.22 16.01
C HIS A 407 -2.78 19.74 15.94
N CYS A 408 -3.91 20.46 15.98
CA CYS A 408 -4.00 21.91 15.73
C CYS A 408 -4.76 22.69 16.82
N SER A 409 -5.03 22.08 17.97
CA SER A 409 -5.67 22.72 19.13
C SER A 409 -4.92 23.98 19.57
N GLY A 410 -5.65 25.07 19.85
CA GLY A 410 -5.07 26.36 20.23
C GLY A 410 -4.54 27.21 19.06
N LEU A 411 -4.39 26.65 17.86
CA LEU A 411 -4.11 27.43 16.64
C LEU A 411 -5.41 27.96 16.06
N HIS A 412 -5.71 29.23 16.32
CA HIS A 412 -6.91 29.90 15.83
C HIS A 412 -6.59 31.25 15.18
N ARG A 413 -7.41 31.63 14.18
CA ARG A 413 -7.40 32.93 13.47
C ARG A 413 -6.20 33.11 12.52
N LYS A 414 -6.31 34.07 11.58
CA LYS A 414 -5.32 34.38 10.52
C LYS A 414 -4.78 33.15 9.78
N GLY A 415 -5.65 32.19 9.42
CA GLY A 415 -5.30 31.01 8.60
C GLY A 415 -4.38 29.97 9.26
N ARG A 416 -3.90 30.19 10.49
CA ARG A 416 -2.95 29.30 11.18
C ARG A 416 -3.48 27.87 11.36
N THR A 417 -4.80 27.71 11.52
CA THR A 417 -5.45 26.39 11.61
C THR A 417 -5.42 25.66 10.26
N LEU A 418 -5.69 26.35 9.14
CA LEU A 418 -5.65 25.75 7.80
C LEU A 418 -4.24 25.31 7.46
N HIS A 419 -3.24 26.16 7.68
CA HIS A 419 -1.82 25.79 7.51
C HIS A 419 -1.39 24.60 8.38
N CYS A 420 -1.90 24.52 9.62
CA CYS A 420 -1.65 23.34 10.45
C CYS A 420 -2.25 22.08 9.81
N LEU A 421 -3.49 22.13 9.31
CA LEU A 421 -4.10 21.01 8.59
C LEU A 421 -3.36 20.65 7.29
N MET A 422 -2.90 21.65 6.52
CA MET A 422 -2.04 21.44 5.34
C MET A 422 -0.73 20.73 5.72
N ARG A 423 -0.15 21.04 6.89
CA ARG A 423 1.04 20.37 7.42
C ARG A 423 0.76 18.92 7.83
N VAL A 424 -0.37 18.63 8.49
CA VAL A 424 -0.73 17.22 8.78
C VAL A 424 -0.98 16.48 7.46
N ALA A 425 -1.65 17.10 6.49
CA ALA A 425 -1.93 16.53 5.17
C ALA A 425 -0.68 16.22 4.34
N ARG A 426 0.46 16.85 4.63
CA ARG A 426 1.77 16.52 4.05
C ARG A 426 2.42 15.27 4.67
N GLY A 427 2.02 14.88 5.88
CA GLY A 427 2.54 13.71 6.60
C GLY A 427 3.40 14.04 7.83
N ASP A 428 3.86 15.29 7.99
CA ASP A 428 4.74 15.78 9.08
C ASP A 428 4.31 15.39 10.50
N LYS A 429 3.00 15.13 10.70
CA LYS A 429 2.38 14.84 12.01
C LYS A 429 1.53 13.56 12.03
N GLY A 430 1.48 12.79 10.96
CA GLY A 430 0.58 11.63 10.80
C GLY A 430 -0.31 11.71 9.57
N ALA A 431 -1.20 10.73 9.39
CA ALA A 431 -2.14 10.67 8.28
C ALA A 431 -3.43 11.46 8.56
N VAL A 432 -3.98 12.09 7.53
CA VAL A 432 -5.26 12.83 7.54
C VAL A 432 -6.34 11.98 6.87
N ASP A 433 -7.60 12.07 7.30
CA ASP A 433 -8.69 11.35 6.65
C ASP A 433 -8.95 11.87 5.22
N ASN A 434 -9.40 10.96 4.34
CA ASN A 434 -9.68 11.26 2.94
C ASN A 434 -10.80 12.30 2.76
N LEU A 435 -11.75 12.41 3.68
CA LEU A 435 -12.79 13.43 3.66
C LEU A 435 -12.22 14.80 4.06
N CYS A 436 -11.37 14.87 5.09
CA CYS A 436 -10.66 16.10 5.45
C CYS A 436 -9.76 16.59 4.30
N GLN A 437 -8.98 15.69 3.69
CA GLN A 437 -8.12 16.01 2.55
C GLN A 437 -8.92 16.56 1.35
N LYS A 438 -10.08 15.96 1.05
CA LYS A 438 -11.00 16.45 0.01
C LYS A 438 -11.66 17.79 0.36
N ALA A 439 -11.94 18.05 1.63
CA ALA A 439 -12.44 19.34 2.11
C ALA A 439 -11.38 20.44 1.98
N LEU A 440 -10.12 20.16 2.37
CA LEU A 440 -8.99 21.08 2.20
C LEU A 440 -8.77 21.43 0.72
N GLN A 441 -8.70 20.44 -0.18
CA GLN A 441 -8.57 20.69 -1.62
C GLN A 441 -9.74 21.53 -2.17
N THR A 442 -10.97 21.28 -1.71
CA THR A 442 -12.16 22.06 -2.13
C THR A 442 -12.08 23.51 -1.65
N LEU A 443 -11.66 23.74 -0.39
CA LEU A 443 -11.47 25.09 0.15
C LEU A 443 -10.40 25.84 -0.64
N ILE A 444 -9.21 25.25 -0.83
CA ILE A 444 -8.09 25.85 -1.58
C ILE A 444 -8.52 26.18 -3.02
N GLN A 445 -9.29 25.32 -3.70
CA GLN A 445 -9.79 25.62 -5.04
C GLN A 445 -10.80 26.80 -5.06
N SER A 446 -11.62 26.97 -4.02
CA SER A 446 -12.57 28.09 -3.94
C SER A 446 -11.89 29.41 -3.56
N ALA A 447 -10.89 29.34 -2.68
CA ALA A 447 -10.10 30.49 -2.23
C ALA A 447 -9.09 30.97 -3.29
N ASP A 448 -8.50 30.05 -4.06
CA ASP A 448 -7.48 30.30 -5.09
C ASP A 448 -6.28 31.17 -4.64
N PRO A 449 -5.59 30.82 -3.54
CA PRO A 449 -4.36 31.50 -3.12
C PRO A 449 -3.19 31.31 -4.12
N GLY A 450 -3.31 30.40 -5.09
CA GLY A 450 -2.36 30.23 -6.20
C GLY A 450 -2.42 31.37 -7.22
N ALA A 451 -3.59 32.00 -7.39
CA ALA A 451 -3.76 33.20 -8.21
C ALA A 451 -3.27 34.49 -7.54
N ASP A 452 -3.41 34.61 -6.22
CA ASP A 452 -2.89 35.75 -5.46
C ASP A 452 -2.53 35.34 -4.03
N TYR A 453 -1.24 35.26 -3.74
CA TYR A 453 -0.73 34.91 -2.41
C TYR A 453 -1.22 35.84 -1.28
N ARG A 454 -1.72 37.05 -1.60
CA ARG A 454 -2.30 38.00 -0.62
C ARG A 454 -3.70 37.60 -0.13
N ILE A 455 -4.25 36.51 -0.66
CA ILE A 455 -5.40 35.78 -0.13
C ILE A 455 -4.97 34.97 1.10
N ASP A 456 -3.75 34.43 1.08
CA ASP A 456 -3.16 33.71 2.20
C ASP A 456 -2.40 34.66 3.12
N ARG A 457 -3.07 35.13 4.17
CA ARG A 457 -2.47 36.04 5.14
C ARG A 457 -1.32 35.42 5.93
N ALA A 458 -1.32 34.10 6.17
CA ALA A 458 -0.28 33.46 6.97
C ALA A 458 1.01 33.29 6.16
N LEU A 459 0.89 32.95 4.87
CA LEU A 459 2.00 32.98 3.93
C LEU A 459 2.51 34.42 3.71
N ASN A 460 1.61 35.39 3.51
CA ASN A 460 1.97 36.79 3.30
C ASN A 460 2.70 37.41 4.52
N GLU A 461 2.15 37.27 5.73
CA GLU A 461 2.81 37.75 6.97
C GLU A 461 4.18 37.07 7.21
N ALA A 462 4.38 35.82 6.77
CA ALA A 462 5.65 35.10 6.93
C ALA A 462 6.70 35.44 5.85
N CYS A 463 6.29 35.70 4.60
CA CYS A 463 7.19 35.86 3.46
C CYS A 463 7.49 37.33 3.07
N GLU A 464 6.84 38.32 3.67
CA GLU A 464 7.02 39.76 3.35
C GLU A 464 8.50 40.19 3.22
N SER A 465 9.36 39.76 4.15
CA SER A 465 10.81 40.07 4.13
C SER A 465 11.54 39.46 2.92
N VAL A 466 11.20 38.23 2.54
CA VAL A 466 11.76 37.53 1.38
C VAL A 466 11.27 38.20 0.08
N ILE A 467 9.99 38.59 0.04
CA ILE A 467 9.39 39.28 -1.11
C ILE A 467 10.06 40.64 -1.34
N GLN A 468 10.28 41.43 -0.29
CA GLN A 468 10.94 42.73 -0.38
C GLN A 468 12.43 42.66 -0.76
N THR A 469 13.14 41.57 -0.44
CA THR A 469 14.61 41.43 -0.61
C THR A 469 15.04 40.54 -1.80
N ALA A 470 14.14 39.69 -2.31
CA ALA A 470 14.37 38.82 -3.46
C ALA A 470 13.39 39.10 -4.62
N CYS A 471 12.09 39.06 -4.35
CA CYS A 471 11.05 39.08 -5.39
C CYS A 471 10.54 40.49 -5.77
N LYS A 472 11.18 41.56 -5.28
CA LYS A 472 10.83 42.98 -5.49
C LYS A 472 10.64 43.44 -6.95
N HIS A 473 11.15 42.67 -7.91
CA HIS A 473 10.99 42.93 -9.34
C HIS A 473 9.64 42.45 -9.92
N ILE A 474 8.90 41.61 -9.18
CA ILE A 474 7.58 41.10 -9.54
C ILE A 474 6.50 41.99 -8.92
N ARG A 475 5.35 42.15 -9.61
CA ARG A 475 4.25 42.99 -9.13
C ARG A 475 3.48 42.31 -7.99
N SER A 476 3.13 43.07 -6.96
CA SER A 476 2.32 42.56 -5.84
C SER A 476 0.96 42.04 -6.31
N GLY A 477 0.71 40.74 -6.12
CA GLY A 477 -0.49 40.04 -6.59
C GLY A 477 -0.32 39.33 -7.95
N ASP A 478 0.90 39.22 -8.47
CA ASP A 478 1.20 38.36 -9.62
C ASP A 478 1.49 36.91 -9.16
N PRO A 479 0.86 35.87 -9.77
CA PRO A 479 1.13 34.46 -9.48
C PRO A 479 2.62 34.06 -9.54
N MET A 480 3.45 34.80 -10.30
CA MET A 480 4.88 34.53 -10.39
C MET A 480 5.64 34.72 -9.06
N ILE A 481 5.07 35.42 -8.06
CA ILE A 481 5.68 35.58 -6.74
C ILE A 481 5.91 34.23 -6.05
N LEU A 482 4.96 33.29 -6.11
CA LEU A 482 5.12 31.96 -5.53
C LEU A 482 6.27 31.17 -6.18
N SER A 483 6.50 31.38 -7.49
CA SER A 483 7.62 30.75 -8.19
C SER A 483 8.96 31.36 -7.79
N CYS A 484 9.06 32.68 -7.63
CA CYS A 484 10.26 33.34 -7.12
C CYS A 484 10.60 32.95 -5.68
N LEU A 485 9.59 32.77 -4.82
CA LEU A 485 9.81 32.26 -3.46
C LEU A 485 10.36 30.82 -3.47
N MET A 486 9.84 29.94 -4.34
CA MET A 486 10.36 28.58 -4.51
C MET A 486 11.78 28.55 -5.11
N GLU A 487 12.12 29.46 -6.02
CA GLU A 487 13.49 29.60 -6.55
C GLU A 487 14.50 30.05 -5.47
N HIS A 488 14.04 30.74 -4.43
CA HIS A 488 14.87 31.20 -3.32
C HIS A 488 14.89 30.29 -2.09
N LEU A 489 14.17 29.16 -2.10
CA LEU A 489 13.93 28.25 -0.96
C LEU A 489 15.20 27.87 -0.19
N TYR A 490 16.29 27.54 -0.89
CA TYR A 490 17.58 27.12 -0.30
C TYR A 490 18.65 28.23 -0.30
N THR A 491 18.24 29.50 -0.35
CA THR A 491 19.17 30.64 -0.29
C THR A 491 19.09 31.33 1.07
N GLU A 492 20.18 31.99 1.49
CA GLU A 492 20.27 32.77 2.75
C GLU A 492 19.20 33.87 2.90
N LYS A 493 18.45 34.17 1.83
CA LYS A 493 17.32 35.10 1.84
C LYS A 493 16.01 34.49 2.36
N MET A 494 15.91 33.17 2.41
CA MET A 494 14.70 32.49 2.89
C MET A 494 14.64 32.50 4.41
N VAL A 495 13.45 32.74 4.96
CA VAL A 495 13.17 32.68 6.40
C VAL A 495 12.39 31.42 6.70
N GLN A 496 12.76 30.70 7.76
CA GLN A 496 12.20 29.39 8.10
C GLN A 496 10.65 29.37 8.20
N ASP A 497 10.03 30.44 8.71
CA ASP A 497 8.56 30.54 8.72
C ASP A 497 7.96 30.70 7.31
N CYS A 498 8.63 31.44 6.41
CA CYS A 498 8.22 31.51 5.00
C CYS A 498 8.40 30.16 4.31
N GLU A 499 9.54 29.48 4.50
CA GLU A 499 9.82 28.12 4.01
C GLU A 499 8.69 27.15 4.39
N HIS A 500 8.34 27.08 5.68
CA HIS A 500 7.28 26.20 6.16
C HIS A 500 5.91 26.52 5.51
N ARG A 501 5.49 27.79 5.49
CA ARG A 501 4.18 28.20 4.94
C ARG A 501 4.09 28.00 3.43
N LEU A 502 5.18 28.29 2.72
CA LEU A 502 5.28 28.14 1.27
C LEU A 502 5.15 26.66 0.88
N LEU A 503 5.88 25.77 1.55
CA LEU A 503 5.83 24.33 1.27
C LEU A 503 4.51 23.67 1.71
N GLU A 504 3.84 24.17 2.74
CA GLU A 504 2.49 23.74 3.13
C GLU A 504 1.46 24.03 2.01
N LEU A 505 1.51 25.20 1.38
CA LEU A 505 0.62 25.54 0.27
C LEU A 505 1.04 24.88 -1.05
N GLN A 506 2.34 24.85 -1.35
CA GLN A 506 2.91 24.27 -2.57
C GLN A 506 2.64 22.76 -2.67
N TYR A 507 2.47 22.06 -1.54
CA TYR A 507 2.01 20.66 -1.52
C TYR A 507 0.75 20.46 -2.37
N PHE A 508 -0.25 21.34 -2.23
CA PHE A 508 -1.53 21.27 -2.95
C PHE A 508 -1.42 21.81 -4.37
N ILE A 509 -0.81 22.99 -4.55
CA ILE A 509 -0.65 23.65 -5.87
C ILE A 509 0.11 22.74 -6.85
N SER A 510 1.17 22.08 -6.38
CA SER A 510 1.97 21.19 -7.22
C SER A 510 1.27 19.87 -7.58
N ARG A 511 0.27 19.43 -6.80
CA ARG A 511 -0.43 18.14 -6.97
C ARG A 511 -1.71 18.24 -7.82
N ASP A 512 -2.44 19.35 -7.75
CA ASP A 512 -3.58 19.62 -8.66
C ASP A 512 -3.27 20.74 -9.65
N TRP A 513 -3.15 20.38 -10.93
CA TRP A 513 -2.87 21.28 -12.04
C TRP A 513 -3.91 22.39 -12.25
N LYS A 514 -5.10 22.30 -11.61
CA LYS A 514 -6.11 23.37 -11.60
C LYS A 514 -5.74 24.54 -10.67
N LEU A 515 -4.82 24.32 -9.72
CA LEU A 515 -4.42 25.28 -8.67
C LEU A 515 -3.15 26.08 -9.01
N ASP A 516 -2.43 25.74 -10.10
CA ASP A 516 -1.42 26.62 -10.68
C ASP A 516 -2.02 27.39 -11.88
N PRO A 517 -2.28 28.70 -11.77
CA PRO A 517 -2.97 29.47 -12.81
C PRO A 517 -2.18 29.59 -14.11
N ILE A 518 -0.84 29.53 -14.04
CA ILE A 518 0.03 29.71 -15.20
C ILE A 518 0.02 28.42 -16.03
N LEU A 519 0.26 27.29 -15.37
CA LEU A 519 0.15 25.94 -15.92
C LEU A 519 -1.25 25.71 -16.50
N TYR A 520 -2.32 25.97 -15.73
CA TYR A 520 -3.68 25.76 -16.22
C TYR A 520 -3.94 26.56 -17.51
N ARG A 521 -3.68 27.88 -17.49
CA ARG A 521 -3.87 28.78 -18.64
C ARG A 521 -3.05 28.39 -19.86
N LYS A 522 -1.83 27.85 -19.70
CA LYS A 522 -0.97 27.41 -20.81
C LYS A 522 -1.31 26.00 -21.31
N CYS A 523 -1.75 25.10 -20.43
CA CYS A 523 -1.96 23.68 -20.73
C CYS A 523 -3.41 23.25 -20.98
N GLN A 524 -4.43 24.05 -20.63
CA GLN A 524 -5.85 23.64 -20.73
C GLN A 524 -6.24 23.07 -22.10
N ASN A 525 -5.77 23.68 -23.19
CA ASN A 525 -6.05 23.23 -24.55
C ASN A 525 -5.31 21.93 -24.93
N ASP A 526 -4.16 21.65 -24.32
CA ASP A 526 -3.46 20.38 -24.48
C ASP A 526 -4.07 19.29 -23.60
N ALA A 527 -4.47 19.61 -22.38
CA ALA A 527 -5.12 18.69 -21.45
C ALA A 527 -6.46 18.18 -22.01
N SER A 528 -7.31 19.05 -22.55
CA SER A 528 -8.57 18.63 -23.19
C SER A 528 -8.35 17.83 -24.47
N ARG A 529 -7.31 18.15 -25.24
CA ARG A 529 -6.99 17.53 -26.55
C ARG A 529 -6.25 16.20 -26.48
N LEU A 530 -5.46 15.97 -25.42
CA LEU A 530 -4.55 14.83 -25.27
C LEU A 530 -4.86 13.96 -24.05
N CYS A 531 -5.41 14.56 -22.98
CA CYS A 531 -5.72 13.92 -21.71
C CYS A 531 -7.23 13.84 -21.42
N TYR A 532 -8.07 14.22 -22.40
CA TYR A 532 -9.54 14.14 -22.36
C TYR A 532 -10.18 14.80 -21.12
N THR A 533 -9.56 15.85 -20.60
CA THR A 533 -10.04 16.50 -19.37
C THR A 533 -11.26 17.38 -19.62
N PRO A 534 -12.30 17.31 -18.76
CA PRO A 534 -13.38 18.30 -18.75
C PRO A 534 -12.89 19.67 -18.20
N GLY A 535 -13.78 20.65 -18.15
CA GLY A 535 -13.44 22.04 -17.79
C GLY A 535 -12.97 22.24 -16.35
N TRP A 536 -12.43 23.43 -16.04
CA TRP A 536 -11.92 23.78 -14.71
C TRP A 536 -12.91 23.51 -13.56
N ASN A 537 -14.18 23.89 -13.75
CA ASN A 537 -15.27 23.71 -12.77
C ASN A 537 -15.92 22.30 -12.82
N GLU A 538 -15.48 21.43 -13.71
CA GLU A 538 -15.99 20.05 -13.84
C GLU A 538 -15.05 19.09 -13.10
N SER A 539 -15.56 18.49 -12.02
CA SER A 539 -14.87 17.44 -11.27
C SER A 539 -15.10 16.09 -11.94
N SER A 540 -14.13 15.62 -12.73
CA SER A 540 -14.10 14.20 -13.13
C SER A 540 -13.76 13.37 -11.91
N GLU A 541 -14.76 12.76 -11.28
CA GLU A 541 -14.57 11.82 -10.15
C GLU A 541 -13.84 10.52 -10.57
N LEU A 542 -13.51 10.38 -11.86
CA LEU A 542 -12.91 9.20 -12.49
C LEU A 542 -11.37 9.28 -12.63
N MET A 543 -10.71 10.39 -12.22
CA MET A 543 -9.25 10.52 -12.29
C MET A 543 -8.63 10.98 -10.96
N PRO A 544 -7.57 10.30 -10.47
CA PRO A 544 -6.83 10.73 -9.28
C PRO A 544 -6.20 12.14 -9.42
N PRO A 545 -5.94 12.83 -8.29
CA PRO A 545 -5.06 13.99 -8.25
C PRO A 545 -3.72 13.70 -8.96
N GLY A 546 -3.15 14.70 -9.63
CA GLY A 546 -1.92 14.54 -10.41
C GLY A 546 -2.04 13.78 -11.75
N ALA A 547 -3.07 12.97 -11.99
CA ALA A 547 -3.16 12.13 -13.20
C ALA A 547 -3.11 12.93 -14.52
N VAL A 548 -3.71 14.13 -14.55
CA VAL A 548 -3.63 15.05 -15.69
C VAL A 548 -2.21 15.57 -15.89
N PHE A 549 -1.51 15.91 -14.81
CA PHE A 549 -0.11 16.35 -14.88
C PHE A 549 0.78 15.23 -15.44
N SER A 550 0.63 14.00 -14.95
CA SER A 550 1.35 12.82 -15.47
C SER A 550 1.05 12.54 -16.95
N CYS A 551 -0.18 12.82 -17.41
CA CYS A 551 -0.52 12.76 -18.83
C CYS A 551 0.15 13.89 -19.66
N LEU A 552 0.04 15.15 -19.24
CA LEU A 552 0.70 16.28 -19.90
C LEU A 552 2.22 16.05 -19.99
N TYR A 553 2.82 15.65 -18.87
CA TYR A 553 4.21 15.23 -18.76
C TYR A 553 4.59 14.15 -19.79
N ARG A 554 3.80 13.06 -19.89
CA ARG A 554 4.00 11.99 -20.88
C ARG A 554 3.93 12.50 -22.33
N HIS A 555 3.21 13.59 -22.60
CA HIS A 555 3.15 14.24 -23.93
C HIS A 555 4.22 15.33 -24.15
N ALA A 556 4.92 15.78 -23.11
CA ALA A 556 6.01 16.76 -23.21
C ALA A 556 7.30 16.18 -23.84
N TYR A 557 7.49 14.86 -23.73
CA TYR A 557 8.75 14.17 -24.08
C TYR A 557 8.63 13.10 -25.20
N ARG A 558 7.48 12.99 -25.89
CA ARG A 558 7.32 12.07 -27.04
C ARG A 558 8.22 12.44 -28.23
N THR A 559 8.80 11.44 -28.89
CA THR A 559 9.38 11.60 -30.24
C THR A 559 8.30 11.92 -31.27
N GLU A 560 8.68 12.32 -32.49
CA GLU A 560 7.71 12.72 -33.54
C GLU A 560 6.86 11.51 -34.00
N GLU A 561 7.48 10.34 -34.06
CA GLU A 561 6.88 9.05 -34.41
C GLU A 561 5.91 8.54 -33.33
N GLN A 562 6.12 8.93 -32.07
CA GLN A 562 5.27 8.55 -30.93
C GLN A 562 3.97 9.36 -30.83
N GLY A 563 3.70 10.27 -31.78
CA GLY A 563 2.43 10.97 -31.93
C GLY A 563 2.37 12.36 -31.30
N ARG A 564 1.14 12.84 -31.04
CA ARG A 564 0.86 14.27 -30.74
C ARG A 564 1.59 14.74 -29.46
N ARG A 565 2.40 15.80 -29.59
CA ARG A 565 3.11 16.49 -28.48
C ARG A 565 2.30 17.67 -27.91
N LEU A 566 2.72 18.16 -26.74
CA LEU A 566 2.31 19.45 -26.20
C LEU A 566 2.71 20.64 -27.09
N THR A 567 2.04 21.78 -26.87
CA THR A 567 2.54 23.11 -27.26
C THR A 567 3.83 23.49 -26.53
N ARG A 568 4.60 24.44 -27.09
CA ARG A 568 5.85 24.95 -26.50
C ARG A 568 5.61 25.52 -25.09
N ASP A 569 4.60 26.37 -24.96
CA ASP A 569 4.26 27.04 -23.70
C ASP A 569 3.87 26.05 -22.61
N CYS A 570 2.96 25.10 -22.90
CA CYS A 570 2.58 24.07 -21.93
C CYS A 570 3.78 23.20 -21.52
N LYS A 571 4.68 22.87 -22.47
CA LYS A 571 5.91 22.13 -22.15
C LYS A 571 6.82 22.88 -21.17
N VAL A 572 6.94 24.21 -21.29
CA VAL A 572 7.74 25.03 -20.36
C VAL A 572 7.11 25.03 -18.96
N GLU A 573 5.80 25.19 -18.84
CA GLU A 573 5.13 25.16 -17.52
C GLU A 573 5.21 23.77 -16.86
N VAL A 574 5.04 22.68 -17.62
CA VAL A 574 5.28 21.31 -17.11
C VAL A 574 6.73 21.16 -16.60
N GLN A 575 7.70 21.78 -17.26
CA GLN A 575 9.11 21.78 -16.80
C GLN A 575 9.33 22.64 -15.54
N ARG A 576 8.63 23.77 -15.37
CA ARG A 576 8.65 24.57 -14.12
C ARG A 576 8.13 23.78 -12.93
N ILE A 577 6.96 23.16 -13.05
CA ILE A 577 6.35 22.37 -11.97
C ILE A 577 7.24 21.17 -11.60
N LEU A 578 7.81 20.49 -12.60
CA LEU A 578 8.80 19.43 -12.35
C LEU A 578 9.98 19.95 -11.53
N HIS A 579 10.59 21.09 -11.91
CA HIS A 579 11.70 21.68 -11.17
C HIS A 579 11.30 22.01 -9.71
N GLN A 580 10.14 22.63 -9.51
CA GLN A 580 9.63 22.98 -8.17
C GLN A 580 9.37 21.75 -7.29
N ARG A 581 8.79 20.66 -7.83
CA ARG A 581 8.61 19.40 -7.09
C ARG A 581 9.93 18.76 -6.64
N ALA A 582 10.98 18.86 -7.47
CA ALA A 582 12.29 18.34 -7.08
C ALA A 582 13.05 19.24 -6.09
N LEU A 583 12.68 20.52 -5.97
CA LEU A 583 13.14 21.40 -4.88
C LEU A 583 12.44 21.06 -3.56
N ASP A 584 11.12 20.83 -3.57
CA ASP A 584 10.32 20.33 -2.42
C ASP A 584 10.95 19.07 -1.77
N VAL A 585 11.45 18.17 -2.62
CA VAL A 585 12.04 16.86 -2.29
C VAL A 585 13.52 16.89 -1.86
N LYS A 586 14.23 18.03 -1.95
CA LYS A 586 15.70 18.12 -1.69
C LYS A 586 16.55 17.21 -2.59
N LEU A 587 16.10 16.97 -3.82
CA LEU A 587 16.77 16.09 -4.79
C LEU A 587 18.12 16.66 -5.25
N ASP A 588 19.16 15.81 -5.38
CA ASP A 588 20.47 16.22 -5.91
C ASP A 588 20.35 16.90 -7.30
N PRO A 589 21.02 18.05 -7.56
CA PRO A 589 20.91 18.75 -8.84
C PRO A 589 21.36 17.97 -10.08
N GLN A 590 22.28 17.00 -9.98
CA GLN A 590 22.66 16.17 -11.13
C GLN A 590 21.64 15.05 -11.39
N LEU A 591 21.13 14.43 -10.32
CA LEU A 591 20.00 13.49 -10.36
C LEU A 591 18.77 14.18 -10.95
N GLN A 592 18.42 15.38 -10.48
CA GLN A 592 17.38 16.23 -11.05
C GLN A 592 17.63 16.48 -12.55
N LYS A 593 18.83 16.91 -12.94
CA LYS A 593 19.13 17.26 -14.33
C LYS A 593 19.00 16.10 -15.32
N ARG A 594 19.15 14.84 -14.89
CA ARG A 594 19.16 13.67 -15.79
C ARG A 594 18.04 12.66 -15.57
N CYS A 595 17.50 12.53 -14.36
CA CYS A 595 16.49 11.52 -14.00
C CYS A 595 15.05 12.04 -13.90
N MET A 596 14.80 13.35 -14.04
CA MET A 596 13.43 13.89 -13.96
C MET A 596 12.44 13.34 -15.00
N ILE A 597 12.94 12.68 -16.06
CA ILE A 597 12.10 11.91 -16.99
C ILE A 597 11.65 10.58 -16.39
N ASP A 598 12.57 9.82 -15.79
CA ASP A 598 12.27 8.51 -15.22
C ASP A 598 11.57 8.62 -13.86
N LEU A 599 11.89 9.63 -13.05
CA LEU A 599 11.16 9.95 -11.81
C LEU A 599 9.66 10.20 -12.08
N GLY A 600 9.34 11.03 -13.08
CA GLY A 600 7.95 11.30 -13.48
C GLY A 600 7.24 10.12 -14.18
N LYS A 601 7.93 9.00 -14.40
CA LYS A 601 7.42 7.79 -15.09
C LYS A 601 7.27 6.60 -14.15
N TRP A 602 8.23 6.40 -13.25
CA TRP A 602 8.33 5.24 -12.36
C TRP A 602 8.10 5.60 -10.87
N CYS A 603 8.45 6.81 -10.46
CA CYS A 603 8.56 7.21 -9.05
C CYS A 603 7.60 8.34 -8.66
N SER A 604 6.46 8.47 -9.34
CA SER A 604 5.53 9.58 -9.13
C SER A 604 4.77 9.56 -7.78
N GLU A 605 4.89 8.47 -7.02
CA GLU A 605 4.16 8.22 -5.76
C GLU A 605 5.11 8.05 -4.55
N LYS A 606 6.41 7.81 -4.77
CA LYS A 606 7.48 7.87 -3.76
C LYS A 606 8.04 9.31 -3.77
N THR A 607 7.66 10.13 -2.77
CA THR A 607 8.01 11.57 -2.72
C THR A 607 8.57 12.04 -1.37
N ASP A 608 9.05 11.12 -0.53
CA ASP A 608 9.73 11.47 0.72
C ASP A 608 11.25 11.30 0.56
N THR A 609 12.01 12.28 1.05
CA THR A 609 13.47 12.41 0.89
C THR A 609 14.24 11.08 0.94
N GLY A 610 14.71 10.62 -0.21
CA GLY A 610 15.55 9.42 -0.37
C GLY A 610 14.85 8.27 -1.10
N GLN A 611 13.52 8.17 -0.98
CA GLN A 611 12.73 7.16 -1.68
C GLN A 611 12.83 7.30 -3.22
N GLU A 612 13.16 8.49 -3.72
CA GLU A 612 13.34 8.75 -5.14
C GLU A 612 14.57 8.04 -5.71
N LEU A 613 15.68 8.00 -4.97
CA LEU A 613 16.90 7.34 -5.40
C LEU A 613 16.76 5.82 -5.26
N GLU A 614 16.19 5.36 -4.13
CA GLU A 614 15.78 3.96 -3.91
C GLU A 614 14.89 3.47 -5.07
N CYS A 615 13.87 4.25 -5.46
CA CYS A 615 12.99 3.92 -6.59
C CYS A 615 13.71 3.86 -7.95
N LEU A 616 14.64 4.78 -8.20
CA LEU A 616 15.46 4.73 -9.42
C LEU A 616 16.42 3.53 -9.41
N GLN A 617 16.93 3.13 -8.25
CA GLN A 617 17.74 1.91 -8.09
C GLN A 617 16.89 0.65 -8.28
N ASP A 618 15.65 0.62 -7.77
CA ASP A 618 14.66 -0.44 -8.02
C ASP A 618 14.46 -0.62 -9.54
N HIS A 619 14.20 0.49 -10.25
CA HIS A 619 13.95 0.53 -11.70
C HIS A 619 15.20 0.71 -12.59
N LEU A 620 16.41 0.48 -12.09
CA LEU A 620 17.66 0.75 -12.82
C LEU A 620 17.71 0.18 -14.25
N ASP A 621 17.20 -1.04 -14.45
CA ASP A 621 17.17 -1.70 -15.77
C ASP A 621 16.17 -1.06 -16.76
N ASP A 622 15.23 -0.25 -16.27
CA ASP A 622 14.16 0.45 -17.00
C ASP A 622 14.44 1.94 -17.29
N LEU A 623 15.51 2.50 -16.71
CA LEU A 623 15.87 3.92 -16.82
C LEU A 623 16.47 4.28 -18.19
N VAL A 624 16.27 5.52 -18.64
CA VAL A 624 17.00 6.09 -19.78
C VAL A 624 18.50 6.18 -19.46
N SER A 625 19.38 5.93 -20.44
CA SER A 625 20.85 5.85 -20.26
C SER A 625 21.41 6.98 -19.40
N ASN A 626 21.08 8.23 -19.72
CA ASN A 626 21.62 9.41 -19.03
C ASN A 626 21.24 9.49 -17.55
N CYS A 627 20.10 8.89 -17.18
CA CYS A 627 19.68 8.72 -15.78
C CYS A 627 20.38 7.51 -15.15
N ARG A 628 20.34 6.36 -15.82
CA ARG A 628 20.99 5.11 -15.40
C ARG A 628 22.47 5.28 -15.08
N ASP A 629 23.18 6.09 -15.87
CA ASP A 629 24.59 6.39 -15.67
C ASP A 629 24.83 7.22 -14.39
N ILE A 630 23.93 8.12 -14.02
CA ILE A 630 24.05 8.89 -12.77
C ILE A 630 23.58 8.11 -11.55
N VAL A 631 22.44 7.41 -11.62
CA VAL A 631 21.97 6.52 -10.55
C VAL A 631 23.03 5.46 -10.28
N GLY A 632 23.63 4.88 -11.33
CA GLY A 632 24.73 3.95 -11.19
C GLY A 632 26.00 4.56 -10.60
N ASN A 633 26.35 5.81 -10.91
CA ASN A 633 27.51 6.48 -10.30
C ASN A 633 27.25 6.84 -8.82
N LEU A 634 26.02 7.22 -8.44
CA LEU A 634 25.64 7.47 -7.05
C LEU A 634 25.63 6.17 -6.24
N THR A 635 25.04 5.10 -6.78
CA THR A 635 25.05 3.74 -6.19
C THR A 635 26.48 3.20 -6.05
N GLU A 636 27.38 3.54 -6.98
CA GLU A 636 28.81 3.21 -6.88
C GLU A 636 29.47 3.95 -5.70
N LEU A 637 29.16 5.25 -5.49
CA LEU A 637 29.65 6.04 -4.37
C LEU A 637 29.08 5.58 -3.02
N GLU A 638 27.79 5.24 -2.94
CA GLU A 638 27.18 4.62 -1.74
C GLU A 638 27.82 3.28 -1.37
N SER A 639 28.38 2.56 -2.35
CA SER A 639 29.13 1.32 -2.11
C SER A 639 30.58 1.55 -1.67
N GLU A 640 31.12 2.75 -1.91
CA GLU A 640 32.43 3.21 -1.42
C GLU A 640 32.30 3.81 -0.01
N ASP A 641 31.29 4.64 0.22
CA ASP A 641 30.90 5.16 1.53
C ASP A 641 29.38 5.06 1.77
N ILE A 642 29.00 4.08 2.58
CA ILE A 642 27.60 3.84 2.96
C ILE A 642 27.05 4.88 3.95
N GLN A 643 27.88 5.82 4.45
CA GLN A 643 27.41 6.95 5.25
C GLN A 643 26.57 7.95 4.43
N ILE A 644 26.64 7.88 3.09
CA ILE A 644 25.77 8.62 2.18
C ILE A 644 24.30 8.22 2.38
N GLU A 645 24.01 6.95 2.66
CA GLU A 645 22.65 6.44 2.88
C GLU A 645 22.24 6.55 4.36
N ALA A 646 21.89 7.79 4.73
CA ALA A 646 21.59 8.18 6.10
C ALA A 646 20.40 7.45 6.75
N LEU A 647 19.43 6.93 5.98
CA LEU A 647 18.32 6.15 6.51
C LEU A 647 18.80 4.76 6.94
N LEU A 648 19.68 4.13 6.15
CA LEU A 648 20.28 2.84 6.48
C LEU A 648 21.18 2.96 7.71
N ILE A 649 22.11 3.93 7.76
CA ILE A 649 22.96 4.16 8.93
C ILE A 649 22.12 4.30 10.21
N ARG A 650 21.08 5.14 10.17
CA ARG A 650 20.20 5.37 11.32
C ARG A 650 19.42 4.12 11.75
N ALA A 651 19.09 3.23 10.83
CA ALA A 651 18.53 1.92 11.16
C ALA A 651 19.57 0.95 11.72
N CYS A 652 20.82 1.01 11.23
CA CYS A 652 21.89 0.07 11.52
C CYS A 652 22.75 0.43 12.74
N GLU A 653 22.61 1.63 13.29
CA GLU A 653 23.35 2.16 14.46
C GLU A 653 23.62 1.13 15.59
N PRO A 654 22.65 0.30 16.03
CA PRO A 654 22.90 -0.69 17.09
C PRO A 654 23.89 -1.79 16.70
N VAL A 655 24.00 -2.14 15.42
CA VAL A 655 24.99 -3.09 14.90
C VAL A 655 26.33 -2.39 14.68
N ILE A 656 26.30 -1.14 14.19
CA ILE A 656 27.50 -0.34 13.97
C ILE A 656 28.28 -0.18 15.28
N GLN A 657 27.63 0.28 16.36
CA GLN A 657 28.29 0.51 17.65
C GLN A 657 28.82 -0.76 18.35
N ASN A 658 28.16 -1.91 18.16
CA ASN A 658 28.49 -3.16 18.87
C ASN A 658 29.42 -4.10 18.09
N HIS A 659 29.34 -4.13 16.74
CA HIS A 659 30.04 -5.11 15.90
C HIS A 659 30.96 -4.48 14.84
N CYS A 660 30.77 -3.22 14.47
CA CYS A 660 31.50 -2.56 13.38
C CYS A 660 32.21 -1.26 13.78
N ARG A 661 32.39 -1.01 15.09
CA ARG A 661 32.94 0.24 15.63
C ARG A 661 34.34 0.56 15.10
N ASP A 662 35.24 -0.42 15.19
CA ASP A 662 36.62 -0.33 14.70
C ASP A 662 36.71 -0.08 13.17
N VAL A 663 35.60 -0.30 12.45
CA VAL A 663 35.47 -0.04 11.01
C VAL A 663 34.85 1.33 10.73
N ALA A 664 33.89 1.77 11.55
CA ALA A 664 33.24 3.08 11.43
C ALA A 664 34.15 4.25 11.83
N ASP A 665 35.00 4.07 12.86
CA ASP A 665 35.92 5.10 13.35
C ASP A 665 37.15 5.30 12.43
N ASN A 666 37.46 4.32 11.56
CA ASN A 666 38.65 4.33 10.69
C ASN A 666 38.35 4.82 9.27
N GLN A 667 38.40 6.15 9.07
CA GLN A 667 38.16 6.88 7.79
C GLN A 667 39.15 6.58 6.63
N ILE A 668 39.93 5.50 6.69
CA ILE A 668 41.07 5.23 5.80
C ILE A 668 40.74 4.25 4.68
N ASP A 669 39.76 3.36 4.87
CA ASP A 669 39.64 2.13 4.05
C ASP A 669 38.17 1.88 3.67
N THR A 670 37.81 2.27 2.44
CA THR A 670 36.43 2.42 1.95
C THR A 670 35.72 1.10 1.64
N GLY A 671 34.38 1.10 1.72
CA GLY A 671 33.53 -0.07 1.55
C GLY A 671 33.54 -1.08 2.70
N ASN A 672 34.42 -0.93 3.71
CA ASN A 672 34.51 -1.87 4.85
C ASN A 672 33.24 -1.93 5.71
N LEU A 673 32.59 -0.79 5.95
CA LEU A 673 31.44 -0.71 6.87
C LEU A 673 30.24 -1.53 6.36
N LEU A 674 29.97 -1.47 5.06
CA LEU A 674 28.92 -2.25 4.42
C LEU A 674 29.19 -3.76 4.51
N GLU A 675 30.43 -4.20 4.27
CA GLU A 675 30.80 -5.62 4.43
C GLU A 675 30.62 -6.07 5.89
N CYS A 676 30.97 -5.23 6.87
CA CYS A 676 30.76 -5.55 8.28
C CYS A 676 29.26 -5.67 8.63
N LEU A 677 28.40 -4.83 8.05
CA LEU A 677 26.93 -4.93 8.20
C LEU A 677 26.39 -6.22 7.57
N VAL A 678 26.86 -6.62 6.38
CA VAL A 678 26.50 -7.90 5.74
C VAL A 678 26.96 -9.09 6.58
N GLN A 679 28.20 -9.10 7.06
CA GLN A 679 28.73 -10.16 7.93
C GLN A 679 27.98 -10.30 9.26
N ASN A 680 27.35 -9.22 9.75
CA ASN A 680 26.60 -9.16 11.01
C ASN A 680 25.07 -9.08 10.85
N LYS A 681 24.56 -9.29 9.63
CA LYS A 681 23.14 -9.29 9.24
C LYS A 681 22.23 -10.22 10.04
N HIS A 682 22.81 -11.16 10.78
CA HIS A 682 22.10 -12.19 11.56
C HIS A 682 22.42 -12.15 13.07
N GLN A 683 22.98 -11.04 13.56
CA GLN A 683 23.17 -10.77 14.99
C GLN A 683 21.85 -10.33 15.66
N ARG A 684 21.78 -10.35 16.99
CA ARG A 684 20.56 -9.98 17.74
C ARG A 684 20.26 -8.49 17.72
N GLU A 685 21.30 -7.68 17.54
CA GLU A 685 21.24 -6.22 17.49
C GLU A 685 20.75 -5.72 16.11
N MET A 686 20.69 -6.62 15.12
CA MET A 686 20.20 -6.34 13.78
C MET A 686 18.67 -6.30 13.77
N ASN A 687 18.10 -5.10 13.82
CA ASN A 687 16.66 -4.90 13.70
C ASN A 687 16.17 -5.11 12.25
N GLU A 688 14.87 -5.37 12.10
CA GLU A 688 14.22 -5.65 10.81
C GLU A 688 14.46 -4.57 9.75
N LYS A 689 14.51 -3.28 10.14
CA LYS A 689 14.72 -2.18 9.19
C LYS A 689 16.13 -2.19 8.59
N CYS A 690 17.16 -2.37 9.41
CA CYS A 690 18.52 -2.51 8.90
C CYS A 690 18.69 -3.84 8.14
N ALA A 691 18.10 -4.95 8.61
CA ALA A 691 18.15 -6.23 7.90
C ALA A 691 17.54 -6.13 6.48
N VAL A 692 16.40 -5.45 6.34
CA VAL A 692 15.76 -5.17 5.05
C VAL A 692 16.64 -4.25 4.19
N GLY A 693 17.13 -3.14 4.74
CA GLY A 693 17.96 -2.18 3.99
C GLY A 693 19.30 -2.77 3.50
N VAL A 694 20.02 -3.52 4.35
CA VAL A 694 21.23 -4.25 3.94
C VAL A 694 20.91 -5.28 2.84
N THR A 695 19.78 -5.96 2.95
CA THR A 695 19.34 -6.91 1.91
C THR A 695 18.97 -6.22 0.59
N HIS A 696 18.33 -5.05 0.65
CA HIS A 696 17.99 -4.23 -0.52
C HIS A 696 19.26 -3.75 -1.23
N PHE A 697 20.27 -3.28 -0.47
CA PHE A 697 21.57 -2.91 -1.03
C PHE A 697 22.28 -4.11 -1.67
N GLN A 698 22.32 -5.28 -1.02
CA GLN A 698 22.85 -6.52 -1.63
C GLN A 698 22.13 -6.88 -2.95
N LEU A 699 20.81 -6.69 -3.03
CA LEU A 699 20.02 -6.94 -4.25
C LEU A 699 20.32 -5.91 -5.36
N ILE A 700 20.52 -4.63 -5.01
CA ILE A 700 20.98 -3.60 -5.97
C ILE A 700 22.36 -3.97 -6.51
N GLN A 701 23.29 -4.39 -5.64
CA GLN A 701 24.63 -4.81 -6.07
C GLN A 701 24.60 -5.91 -7.13
N MET A 702 23.58 -6.78 -7.15
CA MET A 702 23.50 -7.82 -8.17
C MET A 702 23.31 -7.27 -9.60
N LYS A 703 22.81 -6.04 -9.75
CA LYS A 703 22.46 -5.41 -11.05
C LYS A 703 23.67 -4.93 -11.86
N ASP A 704 24.77 -4.48 -11.24
CA ASP A 704 26.02 -4.10 -11.92
C ASP A 704 27.22 -4.39 -11.00
N PHE A 705 28.26 -5.06 -11.51
CA PHE A 705 29.44 -5.44 -10.72
C PHE A 705 30.18 -4.24 -10.11
N ARG A 706 29.97 -3.03 -10.64
CA ARG A 706 30.54 -1.78 -10.14
C ARG A 706 30.01 -1.36 -8.77
N PHE A 707 28.78 -1.77 -8.42
CA PHE A 707 28.11 -1.40 -7.17
C PHE A 707 28.59 -2.21 -5.95
N SER A 708 29.48 -3.18 -6.13
CA SER A 708 30.35 -3.64 -5.05
C SER A 708 31.72 -3.01 -5.28
N TYR A 709 32.00 -1.91 -4.55
CA TYR A 709 33.28 -1.21 -4.62
C TYR A 709 34.47 -2.17 -4.47
N LYS A 710 34.41 -3.07 -3.47
CA LYS A 710 35.47 -4.07 -3.25
C LYS A 710 35.61 -5.05 -4.41
N PHE A 711 34.51 -5.58 -4.95
CA PHE A 711 34.57 -6.48 -6.11
C PHE A 711 35.14 -5.78 -7.35
N LYS A 712 34.66 -4.56 -7.65
CA LYS A 712 35.20 -3.69 -8.69
C LYS A 712 36.71 -3.48 -8.50
N MET A 713 37.15 -3.06 -7.33
CA MET A 713 38.56 -2.76 -7.03
C MET A 713 39.44 -4.02 -6.94
N ALA A 714 38.86 -5.20 -6.78
CA ALA A 714 39.56 -6.49 -6.81
C ALA A 714 39.63 -7.14 -8.21
N CYS A 715 38.58 -7.01 -9.02
CA CYS A 715 38.35 -7.80 -10.22
C CYS A 715 38.25 -7.02 -11.55
N LYS A 716 38.11 -5.68 -11.56
CA LYS A 716 37.85 -4.89 -12.79
C LYS A 716 38.73 -5.25 -14.00
N GLU A 717 40.03 -5.50 -13.79
CA GLU A 717 40.94 -5.88 -14.87
C GLU A 717 40.68 -7.30 -15.40
N ASP A 718 40.43 -8.26 -14.50
CA ASP A 718 40.05 -9.63 -14.87
C ASP A 718 38.70 -9.65 -15.61
N VAL A 719 37.71 -8.85 -15.17
CA VAL A 719 36.39 -8.73 -15.82
C VAL A 719 36.52 -8.21 -17.25
N LEU A 720 37.24 -7.10 -17.44
CA LEU A 720 37.44 -6.50 -18.77
C LEU A 720 38.21 -7.43 -19.74
N LYS A 721 39.02 -8.34 -19.21
CA LYS A 721 39.84 -9.29 -19.98
C LYS A 721 39.14 -10.62 -20.28
N LEU A 722 38.30 -11.11 -19.37
CA LEU A 722 37.76 -12.49 -19.39
C LEU A 722 36.23 -12.55 -19.60
N CYS A 723 35.50 -11.49 -19.24
CA CYS A 723 34.03 -11.46 -19.22
C CYS A 723 33.46 -10.30 -20.08
N PRO A 724 33.80 -10.23 -21.38
CA PRO A 724 33.43 -9.11 -22.25
C PRO A 724 31.91 -8.97 -22.40
N ASN A 725 31.43 -7.71 -22.40
CA ASN A 725 30.02 -7.31 -22.50
C ASN A 725 29.11 -7.71 -21.32
N ILE A 726 29.64 -8.37 -20.27
CA ILE A 726 28.88 -8.71 -19.06
C ILE A 726 28.93 -7.52 -18.07
N LYS A 727 27.77 -7.15 -17.50
CA LYS A 727 27.67 -6.08 -16.49
C LYS A 727 27.12 -6.53 -15.13
N LYS A 728 26.14 -7.43 -15.10
CA LYS A 728 25.49 -7.86 -13.84
C LYS A 728 26.49 -8.60 -12.95
N LYS A 729 26.50 -8.30 -11.64
CA LYS A 729 27.47 -8.86 -10.68
C LYS A 729 27.36 -10.39 -10.65
N ALA A 730 26.15 -10.95 -10.65
CA ALA A 730 25.92 -12.40 -10.70
C ALA A 730 26.56 -13.06 -11.94
N ASP A 731 26.28 -12.53 -13.12
CA ASP A 731 26.81 -13.04 -14.41
C ASP A 731 28.35 -12.95 -14.46
N VAL A 732 28.93 -11.87 -13.92
CA VAL A 732 30.39 -11.69 -13.80
C VAL A 732 31.00 -12.70 -12.81
N VAL A 733 30.38 -12.93 -11.65
CA VAL A 733 30.80 -13.94 -10.67
C VAL A 733 30.78 -15.32 -11.31
N ILE A 734 29.70 -15.70 -11.99
CA ILE A 734 29.55 -16.98 -12.71
C ILE A 734 30.61 -17.15 -13.81
N CYS A 735 30.94 -16.08 -14.55
CA CYS A 735 31.98 -16.08 -15.58
C CYS A 735 33.38 -16.31 -15.00
N LEU A 736 33.74 -15.58 -13.94
CA LEU A 736 35.05 -15.70 -13.29
C LEU A 736 35.20 -17.02 -12.54
N SER A 737 34.18 -17.47 -11.79
CA SER A 737 34.24 -18.74 -11.07
C SER A 737 34.27 -19.94 -11.99
N THR A 738 33.51 -19.91 -13.10
CA THR A 738 33.64 -20.93 -14.17
C THR A 738 35.06 -20.97 -14.73
N THR A 739 35.72 -19.82 -14.88
CA THR A 739 37.12 -19.75 -15.33
C THR A 739 38.08 -20.39 -14.32
N VAL A 740 37.99 -20.01 -13.03
CA VAL A 740 38.80 -20.58 -11.93
C VAL A 740 38.57 -22.08 -11.77
N ARG A 741 37.32 -22.54 -11.84
CA ARG A 741 36.96 -23.95 -11.77
C ARG A 741 37.53 -24.73 -12.95
N ASN A 742 37.45 -24.20 -14.17
CA ASN A 742 37.96 -24.88 -15.36
C ASN A 742 39.50 -24.97 -15.33
N ASP A 743 40.20 -23.90 -14.92
CA ASP A 743 41.67 -23.92 -14.72
C ASP A 743 42.07 -24.93 -13.62
N THR A 744 41.26 -25.02 -12.56
CA THR A 744 41.44 -25.98 -11.45
C THR A 744 41.19 -27.43 -11.87
N LEU A 745 40.23 -27.69 -12.76
CA LEU A 745 39.91 -29.03 -13.28
C LEU A 745 40.88 -29.52 -14.37
N GLN A 746 41.69 -28.61 -14.92
CA GLN A 746 42.71 -28.88 -15.93
C GLN A 746 44.14 -28.89 -15.34
N ASP A 747 44.27 -28.83 -14.00
CA ASP A 747 45.54 -28.76 -13.27
C ASP A 747 46.50 -27.65 -13.78
N VAL A 748 45.93 -26.51 -14.21
CA VAL A 748 46.69 -25.37 -14.74
C VAL A 748 47.47 -24.69 -13.63
N LYS A 749 48.80 -24.64 -13.76
CA LYS A 749 49.72 -24.07 -12.77
C LYS A 749 49.38 -22.61 -12.43
N ASP A 750 49.20 -21.78 -13.46
CA ASP A 750 48.93 -20.35 -13.34
C ASP A 750 47.47 -20.05 -13.72
N GLN A 751 46.65 -19.77 -12.71
CA GLN A 751 45.22 -19.49 -12.86
C GLN A 751 45.00 -18.13 -13.53
N ARG A 752 44.09 -18.06 -14.52
CA ARG A 752 43.92 -16.88 -15.38
C ARG A 752 43.34 -15.65 -14.70
N VAL A 753 42.65 -15.83 -13.58
CA VAL A 753 42.08 -14.77 -12.74
C VAL A 753 43.09 -14.38 -11.65
N SER A 754 43.30 -13.09 -11.39
CA SER A 754 44.28 -12.60 -10.43
C SER A 754 44.05 -13.14 -9.00
N LEU A 755 45.10 -13.17 -8.17
CA LEU A 755 44.98 -13.61 -6.77
C LEU A 755 44.12 -12.64 -5.94
N LYS A 756 44.12 -11.34 -6.26
CA LYS A 756 43.27 -10.34 -5.60
C LYS A 756 41.80 -10.63 -5.91
N CYS A 757 41.46 -10.80 -7.19
CA CYS A 757 40.11 -11.12 -7.61
C CYS A 757 39.65 -12.49 -7.06
N ARG A 758 40.48 -13.55 -7.13
CA ARG A 758 40.16 -14.89 -6.59
C ARG A 758 39.91 -14.94 -5.08
N LYS A 759 40.33 -13.93 -4.32
CA LYS A 759 39.96 -13.77 -2.90
C LYS A 759 38.57 -13.13 -2.77
N GLN A 760 38.35 -11.97 -3.38
CA GLN A 760 37.07 -11.27 -3.29
C GLN A 760 35.92 -12.08 -3.93
N LEU A 761 36.18 -12.75 -5.06
CA LEU A 761 35.23 -13.61 -5.76
C LEU A 761 34.61 -14.68 -4.84
N ARG A 762 35.40 -15.29 -3.94
CA ARG A 762 34.87 -16.24 -2.93
C ARG A 762 33.91 -15.59 -1.95
N VAL A 763 34.15 -14.33 -1.56
CA VAL A 763 33.24 -13.57 -0.70
C VAL A 763 31.91 -13.36 -1.43
N GLU A 764 31.96 -12.93 -2.70
CA GLU A 764 30.75 -12.74 -3.50
C GLU A 764 29.99 -14.07 -3.74
N GLU A 765 30.69 -15.18 -4.04
CA GLU A 765 30.07 -16.50 -4.21
C GLU A 765 29.41 -17.01 -2.92
N LEU A 766 30.01 -16.75 -1.76
CA LEU A 766 29.46 -17.11 -0.45
C LEU A 766 28.30 -16.20 -0.02
N GLU A 767 28.34 -14.91 -0.35
CA GLU A 767 27.20 -14.01 -0.14
C GLU A 767 26.02 -14.37 -1.06
N MET A 768 26.28 -14.75 -2.32
CA MET A 768 25.23 -15.21 -3.23
C MET A 768 24.52 -16.48 -2.74
N SER A 769 25.17 -17.35 -1.97
CA SER A 769 24.53 -18.52 -1.35
C SER A 769 23.82 -18.23 -0.01
N GLU A 770 23.81 -16.98 0.47
CA GLU A 770 23.05 -16.54 1.66
C GLU A 770 21.54 -16.48 1.41
N ASP A 771 21.10 -16.04 0.23
CA ASP A 771 19.69 -15.87 -0.13
C ASP A 771 19.50 -16.20 -1.60
N ILE A 772 18.53 -17.08 -1.90
CA ILE A 772 18.19 -17.46 -3.27
C ILE A 772 17.96 -16.26 -4.20
N ARG A 773 17.47 -15.12 -3.67
CA ARG A 773 17.23 -13.89 -4.43
C ARG A 773 18.52 -13.24 -4.96
N LEU A 774 19.68 -13.55 -4.38
CA LEU A 774 21.00 -13.11 -4.82
C LEU A 774 21.56 -13.99 -5.97
N GLU A 775 20.94 -15.12 -6.30
CA GLU A 775 21.20 -15.92 -7.50
C GLU A 775 19.97 -15.89 -8.45
N PRO A 776 19.82 -14.87 -9.33
CA PRO A 776 18.59 -14.66 -10.09
C PRO A 776 18.15 -15.84 -10.97
N GLU A 777 19.11 -16.58 -11.56
CA GLU A 777 18.78 -17.76 -12.38
C GLU A 777 18.22 -18.93 -11.56
N LEU A 778 18.70 -19.13 -10.31
CA LEU A 778 18.16 -20.13 -9.40
C LEU A 778 16.78 -19.68 -8.88
N HIS A 779 16.65 -18.41 -8.50
CA HIS A 779 15.38 -17.86 -8.03
C HIS A 779 14.27 -17.98 -9.07
N GLU A 780 14.51 -17.60 -10.33
CA GLU A 780 13.53 -17.73 -11.41
C GLU A 780 13.15 -19.20 -11.65
N ALA A 781 14.14 -20.08 -11.76
CA ALA A 781 13.92 -21.52 -12.00
C ALA A 781 13.16 -22.23 -10.86
N CYS A 782 13.28 -21.74 -9.62
CA CYS A 782 12.66 -22.32 -8.43
C CYS A 782 11.44 -21.54 -7.89
N ARG A 783 11.08 -20.35 -8.42
CA ARG A 783 10.06 -19.46 -7.82
C ARG A 783 8.73 -20.17 -7.48
N LYS A 784 8.27 -21.05 -8.37
CA LYS A 784 7.03 -21.83 -8.20
C LYS A 784 7.13 -22.85 -7.07
N ASP A 785 8.28 -23.50 -6.93
CA ASP A 785 8.51 -24.51 -5.90
C ASP A 785 8.72 -23.85 -4.52
N VAL A 786 9.40 -22.70 -4.47
CA VAL A 786 9.53 -21.88 -3.24
C VAL A 786 8.14 -21.50 -2.71
N HIS A 787 7.25 -20.96 -3.56
CA HIS A 787 5.89 -20.61 -3.15
C HIS A 787 5.05 -21.83 -2.73
N LYS A 788 5.28 -23.00 -3.33
CA LYS A 788 4.51 -24.22 -3.08
C LYS A 788 4.97 -25.00 -1.84
N LEU A 789 6.28 -24.99 -1.55
CA LEU A 789 6.92 -25.91 -0.59
C LEU A 789 7.63 -25.20 0.57
N CYS A 790 8.05 -23.94 0.39
CA CYS A 790 8.89 -23.20 1.33
C CYS A 790 8.30 -21.83 1.73
N SER A 791 6.99 -21.62 1.54
CA SER A 791 6.32 -20.32 1.78
C SER A 791 6.24 -19.90 3.26
N SER A 792 6.45 -20.84 4.19
CA SER A 792 6.56 -20.59 5.64
C SER A 792 8.01 -20.43 6.12
N VAL A 793 9.00 -20.46 5.23
CA VAL A 793 10.42 -20.39 5.55
C VAL A 793 10.93 -18.95 5.32
N PRO A 794 11.72 -18.36 6.23
CA PRO A 794 12.28 -17.03 6.02
C PRO A 794 13.29 -16.96 4.86
N TYR A 795 13.48 -15.76 4.33
CA TYR A 795 14.56 -15.44 3.41
C TYR A 795 15.89 -15.17 4.15
N GLY A 796 17.00 -15.18 3.41
CA GLY A 796 18.36 -15.18 3.97
C GLY A 796 18.76 -16.47 4.67
N ASN A 797 19.92 -16.46 5.32
CA ASN A 797 20.47 -17.58 6.11
C ASN A 797 20.54 -18.95 5.37
N ALA A 798 20.54 -18.97 4.04
CA ALA A 798 20.38 -20.13 3.17
C ALA A 798 19.10 -20.97 3.41
N GLN A 799 18.10 -20.45 4.14
CA GLN A 799 16.98 -21.26 4.63
C GLN A 799 16.05 -21.76 3.51
N ILE A 800 15.71 -20.90 2.54
CA ILE A 800 14.97 -21.32 1.34
C ILE A 800 15.75 -22.39 0.55
N ILE A 801 17.07 -22.21 0.40
CA ILE A 801 17.94 -23.13 -0.35
C ILE A 801 17.98 -24.50 0.35
N GLU A 802 18.11 -24.55 1.68
CA GLU A 802 18.07 -25.79 2.44
C GLU A 802 16.69 -26.47 2.40
N CYS A 803 15.59 -25.70 2.40
CA CYS A 803 14.23 -26.22 2.22
C CYS A 803 14.04 -26.88 0.84
N LEU A 804 14.58 -26.28 -0.24
CA LEU A 804 14.55 -26.86 -1.58
C LEU A 804 15.41 -28.14 -1.66
N LYS A 805 16.61 -28.16 -1.05
CA LYS A 805 17.46 -29.35 -0.96
C LYS A 805 16.80 -30.50 -0.19
N GLU A 806 16.01 -30.20 0.85
CA GLU A 806 15.24 -31.21 1.60
C GLU A 806 14.06 -31.75 0.78
N ASN A 807 13.35 -30.89 0.06
CA ASN A 807 12.20 -31.26 -0.77
C ASN A 807 12.58 -31.75 -2.18
N LYS A 808 13.84 -32.12 -2.43
CA LYS A 808 14.38 -32.36 -3.78
C LYS A 808 13.62 -33.38 -4.64
N LYS A 809 12.91 -34.35 -4.02
CA LYS A 809 12.09 -35.35 -4.73
C LYS A 809 10.76 -34.83 -5.31
N VAL A 810 10.31 -33.63 -4.92
CA VAL A 810 9.02 -33.04 -5.36
C VAL A 810 9.16 -31.67 -6.04
N LEU A 811 10.38 -31.24 -6.33
CA LEU A 811 10.69 -30.04 -7.11
C LEU A 811 10.28 -30.19 -8.59
N SER A 812 10.06 -29.08 -9.26
CA SER A 812 10.02 -29.04 -10.73
C SER A 812 11.38 -29.45 -11.32
N GLN A 813 11.36 -30.03 -12.52
CA GLN A 813 12.56 -30.51 -13.20
C GLN A 813 13.64 -29.42 -13.37
N THR A 814 13.22 -28.17 -13.65
CA THR A 814 14.11 -27.01 -13.79
C THR A 814 14.75 -26.59 -12.46
N CYS A 815 13.98 -26.58 -11.37
CA CYS A 815 14.52 -26.27 -10.04
C CYS A 815 15.44 -27.40 -9.53
N HIS A 816 15.05 -28.67 -9.71
CA HIS A 816 15.86 -29.83 -9.34
C HIS A 816 17.24 -29.80 -10.01
N GLN A 817 17.31 -29.54 -11.33
CA GLN A 817 18.57 -29.39 -12.07
C GLN A 817 19.46 -28.28 -11.50
N LYS A 818 18.88 -27.12 -11.18
CA LYS A 818 19.61 -25.98 -10.62
C LYS A 818 20.13 -26.24 -9.21
N ILE A 819 19.29 -26.80 -8.32
CA ILE A 819 19.67 -27.20 -6.97
C ILE A 819 20.75 -28.30 -6.99
N PHE A 820 20.62 -29.32 -7.85
CA PHE A 820 21.64 -30.36 -7.98
C PHE A 820 23.01 -29.80 -8.44
N LYS A 821 23.01 -28.84 -9.37
CA LYS A 821 24.24 -28.16 -9.83
C LYS A 821 24.87 -27.27 -8.75
N LEU A 822 24.04 -26.59 -7.93
CA LEU A 822 24.51 -25.88 -6.74
C LEU A 822 25.17 -26.87 -5.76
N GLN A 823 24.53 -28.01 -5.48
CA GLN A 823 25.08 -29.05 -4.60
C GLN A 823 26.37 -29.69 -5.16
N GLU A 824 26.50 -29.90 -6.48
CA GLU A 824 27.78 -30.33 -7.09
C GLU A 824 28.88 -29.30 -6.85
N THR A 825 28.54 -28.01 -6.79
CA THR A 825 29.49 -26.90 -6.59
C THR A 825 29.89 -26.77 -5.12
N GLU A 826 28.93 -26.79 -4.19
CA GLU A 826 29.14 -26.84 -2.73
C GLU A 826 29.98 -28.06 -2.29
N MET A 827 29.80 -29.21 -2.94
CA MET A 827 30.57 -30.42 -2.63
C MET A 827 32.00 -30.40 -3.19
N MET A 828 32.26 -29.59 -4.24
CA MET A 828 33.59 -29.43 -4.83
C MET A 828 34.44 -28.38 -4.09
N ASP A 829 33.83 -27.34 -3.52
CA ASP A 829 34.50 -26.37 -2.63
C ASP A 829 33.58 -26.05 -1.42
N PRO A 830 33.74 -26.74 -0.28
CA PRO A 830 32.86 -26.60 0.90
C PRO A 830 32.82 -25.21 1.54
N GLU A 831 33.74 -24.30 1.19
CA GLU A 831 33.69 -22.91 1.64
C GLU A 831 32.53 -22.11 1.01
N LEU A 832 31.93 -22.59 -0.08
CA LEU A 832 30.80 -21.94 -0.75
C LEU A 832 29.42 -22.29 -0.14
N ASP A 833 29.38 -23.28 0.75
CA ASP A 833 28.18 -23.69 1.47
C ASP A 833 27.93 -22.77 2.67
N TYR A 834 27.16 -21.69 2.47
CA TYR A 834 26.84 -20.70 3.50
C TYR A 834 26.28 -21.33 4.78
N GLN A 835 25.44 -22.35 4.67
CA GLN A 835 24.85 -23.01 5.83
C GLN A 835 25.91 -23.78 6.63
N LEU A 836 26.78 -24.54 5.97
CA LEU A 836 27.89 -25.24 6.63
C LEU A 836 28.85 -24.23 7.27
N MET A 837 29.30 -23.22 6.52
CA MET A 837 30.28 -22.25 6.99
C MET A 837 29.75 -21.38 8.14
N ARG A 838 28.48 -20.98 8.12
CA ARG A 838 27.86 -20.25 9.24
C ARG A 838 27.67 -21.13 10.48
N VAL A 839 27.11 -22.34 10.33
CA VAL A 839 26.80 -23.23 11.46
C VAL A 839 28.07 -23.81 12.09
N CYS A 840 29.09 -24.15 11.29
CA CYS A 840 30.35 -24.70 11.78
C CYS A 840 31.45 -23.65 12.01
N LYS A 841 31.19 -22.33 11.87
CA LYS A 841 32.20 -21.23 11.95
C LYS A 841 33.17 -21.37 13.13
N GLN A 842 32.66 -21.67 14.33
CA GLN A 842 33.48 -21.87 15.53
C GLN A 842 34.28 -23.18 15.51
N MET A 843 33.73 -24.25 14.94
CA MET A 843 34.38 -25.56 14.87
C MET A 843 35.48 -25.58 13.81
N ILE A 844 35.27 -24.94 12.67
CA ILE A 844 36.28 -24.71 11.64
C ILE A 844 37.47 -23.95 12.24
N LYS A 845 37.22 -22.86 12.97
CA LYS A 845 38.26 -22.09 13.68
C LYS A 845 38.93 -22.87 14.84
N ARG A 846 38.35 -23.98 15.31
CA ARG A 846 38.91 -24.80 16.40
C ARG A 846 39.72 -26.01 15.91
N PHE A 847 39.30 -26.63 14.82
CA PHE A 847 39.85 -27.91 14.35
C PHE A 847 40.54 -27.83 12.98
N CYS A 848 40.22 -26.84 12.15
CA CYS A 848 40.55 -26.82 10.71
C CYS A 848 41.31 -25.56 10.26
N THR A 849 42.05 -24.92 11.18
CA THR A 849 42.79 -23.66 10.91
C THR A 849 43.90 -23.78 9.86
N GLU A 850 44.41 -25.00 9.64
CA GLU A 850 45.47 -25.31 8.66
C GLU A 850 44.93 -26.12 7.46
N SER A 851 43.60 -26.26 7.34
CA SER A 851 42.96 -27.03 6.27
C SER A 851 42.73 -26.17 5.02
N ASP A 852 43.15 -26.66 3.85
CA ASP A 852 42.73 -26.10 2.56
C ASP A 852 41.19 -26.10 2.43
N ALA A 853 40.62 -25.10 1.78
CA ALA A 853 39.18 -24.94 1.50
C ALA A 853 38.47 -26.27 1.12
N LYS A 854 39.02 -26.96 0.11
CA LYS A 854 38.55 -28.26 -0.42
C LYS A 854 38.56 -29.42 0.58
N SER A 855 39.22 -29.25 1.72
CA SER A 855 39.40 -30.24 2.78
C SER A 855 38.65 -29.92 4.08
N VAL A 856 38.05 -28.73 4.21
CA VAL A 856 37.35 -28.29 5.44
C VAL A 856 36.27 -29.29 5.88
N LEU A 857 35.44 -29.77 4.95
CA LEU A 857 34.43 -30.80 5.26
C LEU A 857 35.05 -32.13 5.70
N GLN A 858 36.22 -32.51 5.18
CA GLN A 858 36.92 -33.74 5.58
C GLN A 858 37.56 -33.60 6.99
N CYS A 859 38.14 -32.44 7.31
CA CYS A 859 38.60 -32.11 8.66
C CYS A 859 37.43 -32.13 9.67
N LEU A 860 36.29 -31.53 9.31
CA LEU A 860 35.07 -31.57 10.13
C LEU A 860 34.54 -33.00 10.31
N LYS A 861 34.55 -33.85 9.26
CA LYS A 861 34.21 -35.28 9.35
C LYS A 861 35.12 -36.02 10.34
N GLN A 862 36.44 -35.81 10.28
CA GLN A 862 37.40 -36.44 11.20
C GLN A 862 37.15 -36.05 12.66
N ASN A 863 36.76 -34.80 12.92
CA ASN A 863 36.50 -34.28 14.27
C ASN A 863 35.03 -34.43 14.74
N LYS A 864 34.13 -34.98 13.90
CA LYS A 864 32.66 -35.09 14.11
C LYS A 864 32.26 -35.66 15.47
N ASN A 865 33.06 -36.59 16.01
CA ASN A 865 32.77 -37.31 17.24
C ASN A 865 33.56 -36.81 18.47
N SER A 866 34.26 -35.67 18.36
CA SER A 866 34.85 -34.99 19.52
C SER A 866 33.74 -34.47 20.46
N GLU A 867 33.94 -34.61 21.78
CA GLU A 867 33.07 -34.00 22.81
C GLU A 867 32.97 -32.48 22.67
N LEU A 868 33.99 -31.87 22.05
CA LEU A 868 34.12 -30.43 21.83
C LEU A 868 33.47 -29.95 20.52
N MET A 869 32.78 -30.84 19.80
CA MET A 869 32.05 -30.53 18.56
C MET A 869 30.63 -30.02 18.86
N ASP A 870 30.28 -28.85 18.33
CA ASP A 870 28.93 -28.29 18.47
C ASP A 870 27.85 -29.23 17.88
N PRO A 871 26.75 -29.51 18.60
CA PRO A 871 25.70 -30.43 18.12
C PRO A 871 25.04 -30.03 16.80
N LYS A 872 24.87 -28.73 16.51
CA LYS A 872 24.29 -28.25 15.25
C LYS A 872 25.29 -28.44 14.11
N CYS A 873 26.57 -28.18 14.35
CA CYS A 873 27.63 -28.52 13.39
C CYS A 873 27.71 -30.04 13.16
N LYS A 874 27.63 -30.88 14.20
CA LYS A 874 27.58 -32.35 14.07
C LYS A 874 26.38 -32.82 13.21
N GLN A 875 25.20 -32.21 13.39
CA GLN A 875 24.04 -32.44 12.53
C GLN A 875 24.29 -31.97 11.08
N MET A 876 24.92 -30.80 10.91
CA MET A 876 25.22 -30.19 9.60
C MET A 876 26.20 -31.05 8.78
N ILE A 877 27.31 -31.48 9.39
CA ILE A 877 28.27 -32.43 8.81
C ILE A 877 27.55 -33.70 8.37
N THR A 878 26.66 -34.24 9.21
CA THR A 878 25.89 -35.44 8.89
C THR A 878 24.96 -35.22 7.70
N LYS A 879 24.22 -34.09 7.64
CA LYS A 879 23.37 -33.75 6.50
C LYS A 879 24.17 -33.68 5.20
N ARG A 880 25.42 -33.21 5.23
CA ARG A 880 26.31 -33.20 4.06
C ARG A 880 26.89 -34.57 3.72
N GLN A 881 27.26 -35.41 4.69
CA GLN A 881 27.62 -36.82 4.42
C GLN A 881 26.48 -37.60 3.74
N ILE A 882 25.22 -37.42 4.18
CA ILE A 882 24.04 -38.01 3.52
C ILE A 882 23.98 -37.55 2.06
N THR A 883 24.09 -36.24 1.80
CA THR A 883 24.07 -35.68 0.44
C THR A 883 25.19 -36.25 -0.45
N GLN A 884 26.43 -36.35 0.06
CA GLN A 884 27.56 -36.95 -0.67
C GLN A 884 27.25 -38.36 -1.16
N ASN A 885 26.56 -39.17 -0.36
CA ASN A 885 26.25 -40.55 -0.75
C ASN A 885 25.01 -40.66 -1.66
N THR A 886 24.15 -39.64 -1.76
CA THR A 886 22.97 -39.70 -2.66
C THR A 886 23.29 -39.68 -4.16
N ASP A 887 24.48 -39.22 -4.58
CA ASP A 887 24.94 -39.37 -5.97
C ASP A 887 26.48 -39.34 -6.05
N TYR A 888 27.09 -40.21 -6.86
CA TYR A 888 28.55 -40.28 -7.00
C TYR A 888 29.19 -38.97 -7.49
N ARG A 889 28.43 -38.10 -8.17
CA ARG A 889 28.88 -36.78 -8.62
C ARG A 889 29.04 -35.78 -7.46
N LEU A 890 28.25 -35.96 -6.39
CA LEU A 890 28.28 -35.16 -5.16
C LEU A 890 29.36 -35.63 -4.16
N ASN A 891 30.06 -36.73 -4.45
CA ASN A 891 31.23 -37.17 -3.68
C ASN A 891 32.51 -37.02 -4.55
N PRO A 892 33.24 -35.90 -4.45
CA PRO A 892 34.39 -35.63 -5.34
C PRO A 892 35.55 -36.61 -5.13
N VAL A 893 35.72 -37.13 -3.91
CA VAL A 893 36.78 -38.10 -3.57
C VAL A 893 36.48 -39.43 -4.24
N LEU A 894 35.25 -39.93 -4.12
CA LEU A 894 34.79 -41.14 -4.80
C LEU A 894 34.85 -41.00 -6.32
N ARG A 895 34.39 -39.87 -6.87
CA ARG A 895 34.43 -39.56 -8.31
C ARG A 895 35.85 -39.55 -8.87
N LYS A 896 36.83 -39.10 -8.08
CA LYS A 896 38.26 -39.11 -8.45
C LYS A 896 38.84 -40.52 -8.40
N ALA A 897 38.62 -41.26 -7.31
CA ALA A 897 39.20 -42.59 -7.10
C ALA A 897 38.57 -43.67 -8.00
N CYS A 898 37.24 -43.74 -8.07
CA CYS A 898 36.52 -44.73 -8.88
C CYS A 898 36.32 -44.33 -10.35
N LYS A 899 37.07 -43.34 -10.85
CA LYS A 899 36.94 -42.75 -12.21
C LYS A 899 36.96 -43.78 -13.33
N ALA A 900 37.74 -44.85 -13.18
CA ALA A 900 37.82 -45.96 -14.15
C ALA A 900 36.78 -47.06 -13.92
N ASP A 901 36.39 -47.33 -12.68
CA ASP A 901 35.53 -48.45 -12.33
C ASP A 901 34.02 -48.16 -12.49
N ILE A 902 33.60 -46.91 -12.28
CA ILE A 902 32.21 -46.45 -12.49
C ILE A 902 31.68 -46.79 -13.90
N PRO A 903 32.31 -46.35 -15.02
CA PRO A 903 31.87 -46.70 -16.37
C PRO A 903 32.15 -48.16 -16.75
N LYS A 904 33.08 -48.83 -16.08
CA LYS A 904 33.44 -50.23 -16.34
C LYS A 904 32.44 -51.22 -15.75
N PHE A 905 31.85 -50.91 -14.59
CA PHE A 905 30.96 -51.83 -13.88
C PHE A 905 29.51 -51.35 -13.76
N CYS A 906 29.26 -50.04 -13.70
CA CYS A 906 27.94 -49.48 -13.42
C CYS A 906 27.26 -48.83 -14.64
N GLN A 907 27.78 -49.09 -15.86
CA GLN A 907 27.27 -48.49 -17.11
C GLN A 907 25.77 -48.75 -17.36
N SER A 908 25.24 -49.88 -16.90
CA SER A 908 23.81 -50.22 -16.99
C SER A 908 22.89 -49.33 -16.14
N ILE A 909 23.46 -48.60 -15.16
CA ILE A 909 22.78 -47.59 -14.34
C ILE A 909 22.96 -46.21 -15.02
N LEU A 910 24.18 -45.88 -15.44
CA LEU A 910 24.48 -44.63 -16.16
C LEU A 910 23.62 -44.48 -17.43
N ASN A 911 23.43 -45.55 -18.20
CA ASN A 911 22.60 -45.58 -19.41
C ASN A 911 21.09 -45.37 -19.15
N LYS A 912 20.64 -45.42 -17.89
CA LYS A 912 19.25 -45.12 -17.51
C LYS A 912 19.06 -43.68 -17.02
N ALA A 913 20.16 -42.97 -16.76
CA ALA A 913 20.14 -41.59 -16.30
C ALA A 913 19.99 -40.60 -17.45
N SER A 914 19.49 -39.42 -17.11
CA SER A 914 19.89 -38.18 -17.78
C SER A 914 20.72 -37.38 -16.77
N ASP A 915 21.69 -36.59 -17.24
CA ASP A 915 22.59 -35.81 -16.36
C ASP A 915 21.84 -34.92 -15.36
N ALA A 916 20.59 -34.58 -15.68
CA ALA A 916 19.66 -33.76 -14.91
C ALA A 916 19.08 -34.39 -13.63
N HIS A 917 19.18 -35.72 -13.42
CA HIS A 917 18.53 -36.41 -12.29
C HIS A 917 19.56 -37.12 -11.41
N GLU A 918 19.30 -37.17 -10.11
CA GLU A 918 20.08 -37.97 -9.16
C GLU A 918 19.91 -39.48 -9.38
N LEU A 919 20.97 -40.23 -9.10
CA LEU A 919 20.98 -41.70 -9.15
C LEU A 919 20.65 -42.38 -7.81
N GLU A 920 20.18 -41.63 -6.80
CA GLU A 920 19.75 -42.11 -5.47
C GLU A 920 20.71 -43.11 -4.79
N GLY A 921 22.03 -42.96 -4.99
CA GLY A 921 23.05 -43.86 -4.47
C GLY A 921 23.24 -45.18 -5.23
N GLN A 922 22.48 -45.45 -6.30
CA GLN A 922 22.55 -46.71 -7.08
C GLN A 922 23.97 -47.03 -7.61
N VAL A 923 24.75 -46.01 -7.99
CA VAL A 923 26.16 -46.20 -8.42
C VAL A 923 27.05 -46.62 -7.24
N ILE A 924 26.77 -46.12 -6.03
CA ILE A 924 27.52 -46.51 -4.83
C ILE A 924 27.16 -47.94 -4.43
N SER A 925 25.88 -48.31 -4.42
CA SER A 925 25.42 -49.70 -4.21
C SER A 925 26.03 -50.67 -5.25
N CYS A 926 26.07 -50.29 -6.53
CA CYS A 926 26.78 -51.04 -7.58
C CYS A 926 28.28 -51.26 -7.24
N LEU A 927 28.98 -50.22 -6.79
CA LEU A 927 30.39 -50.33 -6.39
C LEU A 927 30.57 -51.18 -5.12
N LYS A 928 29.69 -51.06 -4.11
CA LYS A 928 29.67 -51.93 -2.92
C LYS A 928 29.56 -53.41 -3.30
N LEU A 929 28.65 -53.75 -4.21
CA LEU A 929 28.50 -55.12 -4.72
C LEU A 929 29.75 -55.63 -5.44
N LYS A 930 30.50 -54.77 -6.15
CA LYS A 930 31.77 -55.15 -6.81
C LYS A 930 32.99 -55.11 -5.87
N TYR A 931 32.92 -54.39 -4.76
CA TYR A 931 33.86 -54.51 -3.64
C TYR A 931 33.74 -55.90 -3.00
N ALA A 932 32.52 -56.36 -2.72
CA ALA A 932 32.28 -57.71 -2.21
C ALA A 932 32.70 -58.83 -3.19
N ASP A 933 32.66 -58.56 -4.51
CA ASP A 933 33.21 -59.46 -5.54
C ASP A 933 34.75 -59.38 -5.70
N GLN A 934 35.43 -58.47 -4.98
CA GLN A 934 36.86 -58.13 -5.11
C GLN A 934 37.30 -57.72 -6.54
N ARG A 935 36.50 -56.88 -7.23
CA ARG A 935 36.71 -56.51 -8.65
C ARG A 935 37.16 -55.07 -8.93
N LEU A 936 37.23 -54.22 -7.91
CA LEU A 936 37.60 -52.80 -8.05
C LEU A 936 39.13 -52.58 -8.18
N SER A 937 39.53 -51.40 -8.63
CA SER A 937 40.90 -50.88 -8.50
C SER A 937 41.21 -50.51 -7.04
N SER A 938 42.49 -50.46 -6.65
CA SER A 938 42.89 -50.21 -5.25
C SER A 938 42.35 -48.88 -4.71
N ASP A 939 42.51 -47.79 -5.45
CA ASP A 939 42.04 -46.47 -5.03
C ASP A 939 40.52 -46.46 -4.77
N CYS A 940 39.77 -47.17 -5.61
CA CYS A 940 38.32 -47.31 -5.48
C CYS A 940 37.93 -48.30 -4.35
N GLU A 941 38.66 -49.40 -4.17
CA GLU A 941 38.53 -50.37 -3.08
C GLU A 941 38.72 -49.68 -1.71
N ASP A 942 39.73 -48.81 -1.59
CA ASP A 942 40.03 -48.04 -0.40
C ASP A 942 38.94 -47.00 -0.07
N GLN A 943 38.40 -46.27 -1.07
CA GLN A 943 37.30 -45.30 -0.83
C GLN A 943 35.96 -45.97 -0.56
N ILE A 944 35.63 -47.09 -1.23
CA ILE A 944 34.41 -47.85 -0.94
C ILE A 944 34.46 -48.47 0.45
N ARG A 945 35.64 -48.93 0.92
CA ARG A 945 35.82 -49.37 2.31
C ARG A 945 35.50 -48.25 3.32
N VAL A 946 35.90 -47.00 3.05
CA VAL A 946 35.57 -45.85 3.93
C VAL A 946 34.07 -45.57 3.92
N ILE A 947 33.40 -45.60 2.76
CA ILE A 947 31.94 -45.42 2.67
C ILE A 947 31.18 -46.54 3.40
N LEU A 948 31.64 -47.78 3.28
CA LEU A 948 31.10 -48.93 4.01
C LEU A 948 31.27 -48.76 5.53
N GLN A 949 32.44 -48.33 6.00
CA GLN A 949 32.69 -48.03 7.41
C GLN A 949 31.82 -46.88 7.94
N GLU A 950 31.64 -45.81 7.17
CA GLU A 950 30.77 -44.68 7.56
C GLU A 950 29.29 -45.09 7.62
N SER A 951 28.79 -45.84 6.62
CA SER A 951 27.39 -46.31 6.59
C SER A 951 27.06 -47.33 7.67
N ALA A 952 27.96 -48.29 7.94
CA ALA A 952 27.76 -49.31 8.96
C ALA A 952 27.68 -48.75 10.40
N VAL A 953 28.09 -47.49 10.60
CA VAL A 953 28.02 -46.76 11.88
C VAL A 953 26.78 -45.85 11.96
N ASP A 954 26.46 -45.12 10.88
CA ASP A 954 25.24 -44.31 10.74
C ASP A 954 24.44 -44.75 9.49
N TYR A 955 23.44 -45.61 9.71
CA TYR A 955 22.56 -46.20 8.70
C TYR A 955 21.86 -45.19 7.75
N ARG A 956 21.88 -43.89 8.09
CA ARG A 956 21.34 -42.81 7.24
C ARG A 956 22.29 -42.39 6.13
N LEU A 957 23.56 -42.78 6.21
CA LEU A 957 24.56 -42.57 5.16
C LEU A 957 24.44 -43.59 4.01
N ASP A 958 23.53 -44.57 4.09
CA ASP A 958 23.15 -45.44 2.97
C ASP A 958 21.78 -45.02 2.38
N PRO A 959 21.72 -44.42 1.17
CA PRO A 959 20.47 -43.97 0.57
C PRO A 959 19.53 -45.09 0.12
N GLN A 960 20.04 -46.27 -0.23
CA GLN A 960 19.22 -47.40 -0.63
C GLN A 960 18.56 -48.01 0.61
N LEU A 961 19.30 -48.15 1.71
CA LEU A 961 18.75 -48.58 2.99
C LEU A 961 17.67 -47.61 3.51
N GLN A 962 17.89 -46.29 3.43
CA GLN A 962 16.87 -45.29 3.78
C GLN A 962 15.61 -45.39 2.91
N THR A 963 15.80 -45.51 1.58
CA THR A 963 14.70 -45.54 0.61
C THR A 963 13.88 -46.84 0.72
N HIS A 964 14.53 -47.96 1.00
CA HIS A 964 13.87 -49.26 1.03
C HIS A 964 13.37 -49.67 2.41
N CYS A 965 14.12 -49.43 3.49
CA CYS A 965 13.84 -49.96 4.83
C CYS A 965 13.25 -48.98 5.85
N SER A 966 12.98 -47.71 5.52
CA SER A 966 12.48 -46.71 6.47
C SER A 966 11.26 -47.16 7.32
N ASN A 967 10.27 -47.81 6.71
CA ASN A 967 9.10 -48.37 7.40
C ASN A 967 9.48 -49.54 8.34
N GLU A 968 10.34 -50.44 7.87
CA GLU A 968 10.84 -51.59 8.63
C GLU A 968 11.66 -51.13 9.85
N ILE A 969 12.55 -50.16 9.70
CA ILE A 969 13.36 -49.57 10.77
C ILE A 969 12.45 -48.97 11.84
N THR A 970 11.47 -48.15 11.43
CA THR A 970 10.51 -47.50 12.33
C THR A 970 9.60 -48.52 13.07
N ARG A 971 9.40 -49.72 12.53
CA ARG A 971 8.54 -50.76 13.11
C ARG A 971 9.29 -51.83 13.93
N LEU A 972 10.54 -52.14 13.56
CA LEU A 972 11.30 -53.27 14.09
C LEU A 972 12.51 -52.86 14.94
N CYS A 973 13.06 -51.65 14.71
CA CYS A 973 14.33 -51.17 15.24
C CYS A 973 14.20 -49.74 15.81
N ALA A 974 13.04 -49.46 16.42
CA ALA A 974 12.69 -48.10 16.85
C ALA A 974 13.54 -47.63 18.03
N GLU A 975 13.85 -48.52 18.97
CA GLU A 975 14.67 -48.21 20.14
C GLU A 975 16.11 -47.88 19.71
N GLU A 976 16.71 -48.73 18.87
CA GLU A 976 18.05 -48.55 18.30
C GLU A 976 18.15 -47.30 17.41
N ALA A 977 17.06 -46.94 16.70
CA ALA A 977 17.00 -45.72 15.88
C ALA A 977 16.85 -44.43 16.71
N THR A 978 16.43 -44.53 17.97
CA THR A 978 16.37 -43.39 18.92
C THR A 978 17.64 -43.20 19.75
N ALA A 979 18.58 -44.15 19.70
CA ALA A 979 19.83 -44.06 20.44
C ALA A 979 20.68 -42.85 19.99
N GLN A 980 21.24 -42.12 20.96
CA GLN A 980 22.07 -40.93 20.70
C GLN A 980 23.46 -41.28 20.12
N GLU A 981 23.92 -42.53 20.29
CA GLU A 981 25.24 -42.98 19.85
C GLU A 981 25.18 -43.86 18.60
N GLN A 982 25.82 -43.36 17.54
CA GLN A 982 25.94 -44.03 16.25
C GLN A 982 26.93 -45.20 16.37
N THR A 983 26.41 -46.41 16.55
CA THR A 983 27.17 -47.62 16.88
C THR A 983 26.82 -48.82 15.99
N GLY A 984 26.10 -48.59 14.88
CA GLY A 984 25.65 -49.65 13.96
C GLY A 984 24.47 -50.51 14.46
N GLN A 985 23.89 -50.21 15.63
CA GLN A 985 22.82 -51.02 16.23
C GLN A 985 21.55 -51.13 15.37
N VAL A 986 21.22 -50.12 14.56
CA VAL A 986 20.07 -50.20 13.62
C VAL A 986 20.31 -51.26 12.54
N GLU A 987 21.53 -51.35 11.99
CA GLU A 987 21.87 -52.42 11.05
C GLU A 987 21.88 -53.79 11.73
N GLU A 988 22.37 -53.86 12.98
CA GLU A 988 22.36 -55.09 13.77
C GLU A 988 20.94 -55.60 14.02
N CYS A 989 20.02 -54.71 14.37
CA CYS A 989 18.61 -55.02 14.50
C CYS A 989 18.01 -55.50 13.17
N LEU A 990 18.33 -54.87 12.03
CA LEU A 990 17.86 -55.32 10.72
C LEU A 990 18.39 -56.71 10.35
N LYS A 991 19.69 -56.98 10.57
CA LYS A 991 20.31 -58.31 10.38
C LYS A 991 19.60 -59.37 11.23
N ASN A 992 19.39 -59.09 12.52
CA ASN A 992 18.71 -59.99 13.46
C ASN A 992 17.22 -60.20 13.16
N ASN A 993 16.56 -59.23 12.53
CA ASN A 993 15.14 -59.30 12.16
C ASN A 993 14.91 -59.63 10.68
N LEU A 994 15.91 -60.09 9.93
CA LEU A 994 15.83 -60.40 8.48
C LEU A 994 14.62 -61.25 8.10
N LEU A 995 14.27 -62.26 8.90
CA LEU A 995 13.12 -63.14 8.67
C LEU A 995 11.75 -62.50 8.95
N LYS A 996 11.72 -61.31 9.59
CA LYS A 996 10.51 -60.52 9.91
C LYS A 996 10.31 -59.33 8.96
N ILE A 997 11.26 -59.07 8.07
CA ILE A 997 11.15 -58.04 7.02
C ILE A 997 10.13 -58.50 5.99
N LYS A 998 9.08 -57.71 5.77
CA LYS A 998 7.97 -58.02 4.84
C LYS A 998 8.18 -57.43 3.43
N LYS A 999 9.01 -56.41 3.32
CA LYS A 999 9.26 -55.68 2.07
C LYS A 999 10.50 -56.25 1.39
N GLU A 1000 10.32 -56.84 0.22
CA GLU A 1000 11.39 -57.59 -0.47
C GLU A 1000 12.56 -56.71 -0.93
N GLU A 1001 12.35 -55.43 -1.25
CA GLU A 1001 13.44 -54.50 -1.58
C GLU A 1001 14.31 -54.22 -0.34
N CYS A 1002 13.68 -54.06 0.83
CA CYS A 1002 14.40 -53.91 2.10
C CYS A 1002 15.17 -55.20 2.48
N LYS A 1003 14.51 -56.36 2.33
CA LYS A 1003 15.12 -57.68 2.56
C LYS A 1003 16.31 -57.93 1.64
N THR A 1004 16.23 -57.50 0.39
CA THR A 1004 17.34 -57.52 -0.57
C THR A 1004 18.51 -56.67 -0.10
N GLU A 1005 18.27 -55.45 0.39
CA GLU A 1005 19.37 -54.59 0.84
C GLU A 1005 20.04 -55.13 2.13
N VAL A 1006 19.29 -55.69 3.07
CA VAL A 1006 19.89 -56.37 4.25
C VAL A 1006 20.68 -57.63 3.84
N LEU A 1007 20.30 -58.32 2.76
CA LEU A 1007 21.11 -59.39 2.16
C LEU A 1007 22.39 -58.84 1.47
N ASN A 1008 22.33 -57.67 0.83
CA ASN A 1008 23.50 -56.98 0.27
C ASN A 1008 24.49 -56.59 1.39
N MET A 1009 24.00 -56.00 2.49
CA MET A 1009 24.80 -55.70 3.69
C MET A 1009 25.46 -56.95 4.29
N LEU A 1010 24.76 -58.09 4.30
CA LEU A 1010 25.35 -59.38 4.71
C LEU A 1010 26.43 -59.87 3.74
N LYS A 1011 26.29 -59.65 2.43
CA LYS A 1011 27.35 -59.92 1.44
C LYS A 1011 28.56 -58.99 1.63
N GLU A 1012 28.32 -57.71 1.90
CA GLU A 1012 29.33 -56.67 2.15
C GLU A 1012 30.13 -56.93 3.43
N SER A 1013 29.45 -57.22 4.55
CA SER A 1013 30.07 -57.53 5.86
C SER A 1013 30.99 -58.77 5.84
N LYS A 1014 30.78 -59.70 4.90
CA LYS A 1014 31.65 -60.86 4.70
C LYS A 1014 32.99 -60.49 4.03
N ALA A 1015 33.03 -59.38 3.29
CA ALA A 1015 34.17 -59.00 2.46
C ALA A 1015 35.35 -58.42 3.27
N ASP A 1016 35.09 -57.73 4.38
CA ASP A 1016 36.10 -57.39 5.39
C ASP A 1016 35.46 -57.11 6.76
N ILE A 1017 36.14 -57.44 7.85
CA ILE A 1017 35.56 -57.34 9.21
C ILE A 1017 35.27 -55.90 9.63
N PHE A 1018 36.04 -54.93 9.13
CA PHE A 1018 35.80 -53.52 9.42
C PHE A 1018 34.50 -52.96 8.82
N VAL A 1019 33.82 -53.71 7.95
CA VAL A 1019 32.47 -53.37 7.43
C VAL A 1019 31.37 -53.74 8.43
N ASP A 1020 31.69 -54.51 9.47
CA ASP A 1020 30.76 -54.84 10.55
C ASP A 1020 31.31 -54.35 11.91
N PRO A 1021 31.00 -53.10 12.33
CA PRO A 1021 31.60 -52.51 13.52
C PRO A 1021 31.22 -53.26 14.82
N VAL A 1022 30.06 -53.93 14.85
CA VAL A 1022 29.58 -54.70 16.00
C VAL A 1022 30.37 -56.02 16.14
N LEU A 1023 30.68 -56.70 15.04
CA LEU A 1023 31.58 -57.85 15.05
C LEU A 1023 33.03 -57.45 15.30
N HIS A 1024 33.51 -56.38 14.64
CA HIS A 1024 34.88 -55.89 14.79
C HIS A 1024 35.20 -55.48 16.23
N THR A 1025 34.30 -54.76 16.90
CA THR A 1025 34.50 -54.37 18.32
C THR A 1025 34.51 -55.59 19.24
N ALA A 1026 33.60 -56.56 19.04
CA ALA A 1026 33.57 -57.79 19.83
C ALA A 1026 34.81 -58.67 19.63
N CYS A 1027 35.38 -58.70 18.43
CA CYS A 1027 36.58 -59.48 18.08
C CYS A 1027 37.91 -58.68 18.15
N ALA A 1028 37.90 -57.44 18.65
CA ALA A 1028 39.08 -56.56 18.59
C ALA A 1028 40.31 -57.11 19.35
N LEU A 1029 40.08 -57.80 20.47
CA LEU A 1029 41.15 -58.46 21.24
C LEU A 1029 41.64 -59.74 20.53
N ASP A 1030 40.71 -60.57 20.03
CA ASP A 1030 41.08 -61.80 19.31
C ASP A 1030 41.84 -61.53 18.02
N LEU A 1031 41.47 -60.47 17.28
CA LEU A 1031 42.25 -59.98 16.12
C LEU A 1031 43.69 -59.63 16.51
N LYS A 1032 43.89 -58.98 17.66
CA LYS A 1032 45.21 -58.59 18.19
C LYS A 1032 46.02 -59.78 18.74
N HIS A 1033 45.36 -60.84 19.21
CA HIS A 1033 46.05 -62.02 19.75
C HIS A 1033 46.32 -63.12 18.71
N HIS A 1034 45.43 -63.31 17.73
CA HIS A 1034 45.49 -64.42 16.78
C HIS A 1034 45.76 -63.98 15.33
N CYS A 1035 45.40 -62.75 14.94
CA CYS A 1035 45.47 -62.28 13.55
C CYS A 1035 46.41 -61.08 13.33
N ALA A 1036 47.21 -60.68 14.33
CA ALA A 1036 48.00 -59.43 14.29
C ALA A 1036 49.05 -59.36 13.16
N ALA A 1037 49.55 -60.49 12.66
CA ALA A 1037 50.48 -60.53 11.53
C ALA A 1037 49.80 -60.33 10.16
N ILE A 1038 48.46 -60.30 10.12
CA ILE A 1038 47.66 -60.25 8.88
C ILE A 1038 47.23 -58.82 8.61
N THR A 1039 47.61 -58.29 7.46
CA THR A 1039 47.25 -56.94 7.04
C THR A 1039 45.74 -56.80 6.77
N PRO A 1040 45.08 -55.71 7.22
CA PRO A 1040 43.68 -55.38 6.91
C PRO A 1040 43.34 -55.41 5.41
N GLY A 1041 42.06 -55.49 5.05
CA GLY A 1041 41.61 -55.54 3.65
C GLY A 1041 41.47 -56.96 3.09
N ARG A 1042 40.59 -57.08 2.09
CA ARG A 1042 40.33 -58.29 1.29
C ARG A 1042 39.92 -59.52 2.10
N GLY A 1043 39.25 -59.30 3.24
CA GLY A 1043 38.71 -60.37 4.07
C GLY A 1043 39.75 -61.26 4.75
N ARG A 1044 41.03 -60.85 4.76
CA ARG A 1044 42.13 -61.68 5.27
C ARG A 1044 42.03 -61.88 6.79
N GLN A 1045 41.71 -60.82 7.52
CA GLN A 1045 41.47 -60.91 8.97
C GLN A 1045 40.15 -61.64 9.30
N MET A 1046 39.10 -61.48 8.48
CA MET A 1046 37.88 -62.28 8.60
C MET A 1046 38.15 -63.77 8.40
N SER A 1047 38.95 -64.12 7.38
CA SER A 1047 39.36 -65.50 7.08
C SER A 1047 40.20 -66.11 8.21
N CYS A 1048 41.06 -65.31 8.85
CA CYS A 1048 41.81 -65.71 10.03
C CYS A 1048 40.88 -66.06 11.21
N LEU A 1049 39.90 -65.20 11.53
CA LEU A 1049 38.95 -65.47 12.60
C LEU A 1049 38.06 -66.69 12.31
N MET A 1050 37.60 -66.86 11.07
CA MET A 1050 36.85 -68.07 10.67
C MET A 1050 37.68 -69.35 10.79
N GLY A 1051 38.99 -69.28 10.51
CA GLY A 1051 39.92 -70.39 10.76
C GLY A 1051 40.16 -70.65 12.25
N ALA A 1052 40.36 -69.60 13.03
CA ALA A 1052 40.53 -69.65 14.49
C ALA A 1052 39.30 -70.19 15.23
N LEU A 1053 38.09 -69.97 14.69
CA LEU A 1053 36.85 -70.56 15.22
C LEU A 1053 36.76 -72.07 14.94
N GLN A 1054 37.40 -72.56 13.88
CA GLN A 1054 37.41 -73.98 13.50
C GLN A 1054 38.54 -74.77 14.18
N ASP A 1055 39.62 -74.12 14.60
CA ASP A 1055 40.71 -74.75 15.34
C ASP A 1055 40.37 -74.96 16.83
N LYS A 1056 40.35 -76.23 17.25
CA LYS A 1056 40.08 -76.64 18.63
C LYS A 1056 41.17 -76.23 19.62
N GLN A 1057 42.35 -75.78 19.15
CA GLN A 1057 43.42 -75.25 20.00
C GLN A 1057 43.26 -73.76 20.31
N VAL A 1058 42.42 -73.02 19.55
CA VAL A 1058 42.22 -71.59 19.73
C VAL A 1058 40.90 -71.33 20.47
N ARG A 1059 40.90 -70.35 21.38
CA ARG A 1059 39.72 -69.99 22.16
C ARG A 1059 39.49 -68.48 22.12
N LEU A 1060 38.73 -68.06 21.11
CA LEU A 1060 38.20 -66.70 20.96
C LEU A 1060 37.38 -66.27 22.21
N GLN A 1061 37.27 -64.96 22.44
CA GLN A 1061 36.42 -64.42 23.51
C GLN A 1061 34.95 -64.81 23.32
N PRO A 1062 34.15 -64.95 24.40
CA PRO A 1062 32.77 -65.43 24.32
C PRO A 1062 31.89 -64.61 23.36
N ASP A 1063 32.00 -63.29 23.38
CA ASP A 1063 31.20 -62.40 22.53
C ASP A 1063 31.67 -62.39 21.06
N CYS A 1064 32.98 -62.47 20.80
CA CYS A 1064 33.50 -62.66 19.45
C CYS A 1064 33.04 -64.00 18.86
N ASN A 1065 33.24 -65.09 19.61
CA ASN A 1065 32.86 -66.44 19.22
C ASN A 1065 31.37 -66.52 18.86
N ARG A 1066 30.50 -66.02 19.76
CA ARG A 1066 29.05 -65.97 19.55
C ARG A 1066 28.69 -65.16 18.30
N ARG A 1067 29.12 -63.90 18.21
CA ARG A 1067 28.75 -63.02 17.08
C ARG A 1067 29.30 -63.51 15.75
N LEU A 1068 30.50 -64.10 15.73
CA LEU A 1068 31.09 -64.69 14.54
C LEU A 1068 30.31 -65.91 14.07
N GLN A 1069 29.85 -66.76 15.00
CA GLN A 1069 28.97 -67.89 14.69
C GLN A 1069 27.60 -67.41 14.16
N ASP A 1070 26.96 -66.45 14.86
CA ASP A 1070 25.69 -65.84 14.42
C ASP A 1070 25.82 -65.30 12.97
N ARG A 1071 26.94 -64.65 12.63
CA ARG A 1071 27.23 -64.14 11.27
C ARG A 1071 27.49 -65.23 10.24
N ILE A 1072 28.19 -66.32 10.59
CA ILE A 1072 28.39 -67.47 9.70
C ILE A 1072 27.04 -68.09 9.31
N ASP A 1073 26.13 -68.22 10.27
CA ASP A 1073 24.79 -68.76 10.02
C ASP A 1073 23.96 -67.81 9.12
N MET A 1074 24.00 -66.49 9.38
CA MET A 1074 23.39 -65.45 8.53
C MET A 1074 23.94 -65.47 7.09
N TRP A 1075 25.27 -65.55 6.90
CA TRP A 1075 25.87 -65.66 5.57
C TRP A 1075 25.49 -66.97 4.87
N SER A 1076 25.33 -68.07 5.62
CA SER A 1076 24.86 -69.35 5.07
C SER A 1076 23.41 -69.27 4.59
N TYR A 1077 22.57 -68.47 5.24
CA TYR A 1077 21.20 -68.19 4.83
C TYR A 1077 21.17 -67.29 3.59
N ALA A 1078 21.93 -66.18 3.59
CA ALA A 1078 22.03 -65.27 2.46
C ALA A 1078 22.50 -66.00 1.17
N ALA A 1079 23.49 -66.89 1.29
CA ALA A 1079 23.97 -67.70 0.16
C ALA A 1079 22.96 -68.71 -0.40
N LYS A 1080 21.92 -69.09 0.36
CA LYS A 1080 20.82 -69.97 -0.10
C LYS A 1080 19.67 -69.18 -0.74
N VAL A 1081 19.50 -67.92 -0.37
CA VAL A 1081 18.35 -67.07 -0.77
C VAL A 1081 18.71 -66.10 -1.91
N ALA A 1082 19.99 -65.88 -2.19
CA ALA A 1082 20.44 -65.05 -3.30
C ALA A 1082 19.91 -65.57 -4.67
N PRO A 1083 19.27 -64.72 -5.49
CA PRO A 1083 18.83 -65.11 -6.83
C PRO A 1083 20.03 -65.29 -7.78
N ALA A 1084 19.94 -66.27 -8.69
CA ALA A 1084 20.93 -66.43 -9.74
C ALA A 1084 20.80 -65.33 -10.82
N GLU A 1085 21.75 -64.39 -10.86
CA GLU A 1085 21.77 -63.30 -11.85
C GLU A 1085 22.22 -63.76 -13.26
N GLY A 1086 22.75 -64.97 -13.40
CA GLY A 1086 23.27 -65.49 -14.67
C GLY A 1086 23.16 -67.00 -14.84
N PHE A 1087 23.33 -67.48 -16.08
CA PHE A 1087 23.23 -68.90 -16.44
C PHE A 1087 24.25 -69.80 -15.72
N SER A 1088 25.42 -69.29 -15.33
CA SER A 1088 26.38 -70.01 -14.48
C SER A 1088 25.79 -70.36 -13.11
N ASP A 1089 25.11 -69.38 -12.53
CA ASP A 1089 24.66 -69.42 -11.14
C ASP A 1089 23.33 -70.18 -11.07
N LEU A 1090 22.50 -70.06 -12.11
CA LEU A 1090 21.31 -70.88 -12.32
C LEU A 1090 21.71 -72.35 -12.54
N ALA A 1091 22.76 -72.63 -13.31
CA ALA A 1091 23.29 -73.99 -13.45
C ALA A 1091 23.84 -74.52 -12.11
N LEU A 1092 24.50 -73.68 -11.31
CA LEU A 1092 24.98 -74.05 -9.98
C LEU A 1092 23.83 -74.36 -9.01
N GLN A 1093 22.77 -73.55 -8.99
CA GLN A 1093 21.56 -73.79 -8.19
C GLN A 1093 20.81 -75.05 -8.65
N VAL A 1094 20.62 -75.26 -9.95
CA VAL A 1094 20.02 -76.48 -10.49
C VAL A 1094 20.86 -77.72 -10.19
N MET A 1095 22.20 -77.64 -10.18
CA MET A 1095 23.09 -78.77 -9.87
C MET A 1095 23.23 -79.08 -8.37
N THR A 1096 23.00 -78.09 -7.50
CA THR A 1096 23.00 -78.24 -6.03
C THR A 1096 21.64 -78.62 -5.47
N SER A 1097 20.56 -78.41 -6.23
CA SER A 1097 19.19 -78.81 -5.85
C SER A 1097 19.04 -80.31 -5.55
N PRO A 1098 18.24 -80.70 -4.54
CA PRO A 1098 17.85 -82.11 -4.33
C PRO A 1098 16.99 -82.66 -5.48
N SER A 1099 16.26 -81.81 -6.21
CA SER A 1099 15.40 -82.17 -7.34
C SER A 1099 16.11 -82.10 -8.71
N LYS A 1100 17.43 -81.89 -8.75
CA LYS A 1100 18.23 -81.71 -9.97
C LYS A 1100 17.95 -82.72 -11.09
N THR A 1101 17.77 -84.00 -10.74
CA THR A 1101 17.51 -85.09 -11.70
C THR A 1101 16.18 -84.91 -12.42
N TYR A 1102 15.16 -84.40 -11.72
CA TYR A 1102 13.84 -84.09 -12.29
C TYR A 1102 13.90 -82.83 -13.16
N ILE A 1103 14.54 -81.75 -12.66
CA ILE A 1103 14.67 -80.48 -13.40
C ILE A 1103 15.41 -80.69 -14.71
N LEU A 1104 16.56 -81.40 -14.70
CA LEU A 1104 17.32 -81.72 -15.90
C LEU A 1104 16.52 -82.58 -16.89
N LEU A 1105 15.73 -83.55 -16.40
CA LEU A 1105 14.88 -84.40 -17.25
C LEU A 1105 13.77 -83.58 -17.92
N MET A 1106 13.11 -82.66 -17.20
CA MET A 1106 12.10 -81.75 -17.77
C MET A 1106 12.69 -80.79 -18.81
N ILE A 1107 13.94 -80.33 -18.61
CA ILE A 1107 14.67 -79.51 -19.60
C ILE A 1107 15.00 -80.33 -20.86
N THR A 1108 15.53 -81.56 -20.74
CA THR A 1108 15.82 -82.39 -21.92
C THR A 1108 14.55 -82.83 -22.66
N LEU A 1109 13.45 -83.09 -21.93
CA LEU A 1109 12.15 -83.42 -22.52
C LEU A 1109 11.57 -82.24 -23.32
N SER A 1110 11.59 -81.03 -22.76
CA SER A 1110 11.07 -79.83 -23.44
C SER A 1110 11.91 -79.41 -24.64
N VAL A 1111 13.24 -79.53 -24.58
CA VAL A 1111 14.13 -79.35 -25.74
C VAL A 1111 13.85 -80.41 -26.82
N SER A 1112 13.59 -81.66 -26.43
CA SER A 1112 13.26 -82.73 -27.36
C SER A 1112 11.88 -82.54 -28.02
N ILE A 1113 10.90 -82.03 -27.29
CA ILE A 1113 9.59 -81.63 -27.83
C ILE A 1113 9.74 -80.47 -28.81
N LEU A 1114 10.51 -79.43 -28.48
CA LEU A 1114 10.80 -78.32 -29.40
C LEU A 1114 11.54 -78.78 -30.66
N PHE A 1115 12.47 -79.73 -30.55
CA PHE A 1115 13.17 -80.32 -31.68
C PHE A 1115 12.22 -81.16 -32.57
N LEU A 1116 11.33 -81.96 -31.98
CA LEU A 1116 10.31 -82.71 -32.70
C LEU A 1116 9.30 -81.80 -33.41
N VAL A 1117 8.81 -80.74 -32.74
CA VAL A 1117 7.93 -79.73 -33.34
C VAL A 1117 8.66 -78.99 -34.47
N GLY A 1118 9.93 -78.62 -34.28
CA GLY A 1118 10.76 -78.02 -35.32
C GLY A 1118 10.94 -78.92 -36.56
N LEU A 1119 11.15 -80.23 -36.36
CA LEU A 1119 11.24 -81.22 -37.45
C LEU A 1119 9.90 -81.44 -38.17
N LEU A 1120 8.78 -81.40 -37.45
CA LEU A 1120 7.44 -81.54 -38.02
C LEU A 1120 7.02 -80.29 -38.81
N CYS A 1121 7.12 -79.10 -38.22
CA CYS A 1121 6.82 -77.83 -38.87
C CYS A 1121 7.77 -77.54 -40.05
N GLY A 1122 9.06 -77.87 -39.91
CA GLY A 1122 10.08 -77.70 -40.96
C GLY A 1122 9.87 -78.57 -42.21
N ARG A 1123 8.97 -79.56 -42.18
CA ARG A 1123 8.53 -80.32 -43.36
C ARG A 1123 7.29 -79.73 -44.05
N ILE A 1124 6.50 -78.90 -43.37
CA ILE A 1124 5.26 -78.31 -43.92
C ILE A 1124 5.57 -77.04 -44.74
N THR A 1125 6.62 -76.29 -44.40
CA THR A 1125 6.94 -75.00 -45.03
C THR A 1125 7.65 -75.08 -46.39
N LYS A 1126 7.70 -76.24 -47.06
CA LYS A 1126 8.39 -76.42 -48.35
C LYS A 1126 7.57 -76.09 -49.61
N CYS A 1127 6.27 -75.78 -49.48
CA CYS A 1127 5.37 -75.47 -50.60
C CYS A 1127 4.60 -74.15 -50.38
N VAL A 1128 5.31 -73.05 -50.12
CA VAL A 1128 4.74 -71.69 -50.06
C VAL A 1128 5.59 -70.75 -50.94
N THR A 1129 4.94 -69.89 -51.72
CA THR A 1129 5.59 -68.95 -52.64
C THR A 1129 6.22 -67.76 -51.93
N ARG A 1130 7.24 -67.16 -52.56
CA ARG A 1130 8.13 -66.16 -51.95
C ARG A 1130 7.39 -64.92 -51.42
N GLU A 1131 6.33 -64.47 -52.11
CA GLU A 1131 5.54 -63.28 -51.74
C GLU A 1131 4.77 -63.41 -50.41
N LEU A 1132 4.47 -64.64 -49.96
CA LEU A 1132 3.89 -64.86 -48.62
C LEU A 1132 4.96 -64.76 -47.51
N LYS A 1133 6.24 -64.99 -47.83
CA LYS A 1133 7.33 -64.90 -46.86
C LYS A 1133 7.52 -63.47 -46.38
N ASP A 1134 7.53 -62.51 -47.29
CA ASP A 1134 7.77 -61.10 -46.97
C ASP A 1134 6.65 -60.53 -46.08
N ARG A 1135 5.40 -60.97 -46.30
CA ARG A 1135 4.28 -60.65 -45.38
C ARG A 1135 4.41 -61.32 -44.01
N THR A 1136 4.98 -62.53 -43.91
CA THR A 1136 5.32 -63.10 -42.60
C THR A 1136 6.53 -62.43 -41.96
N GLU A 1137 7.49 -61.87 -42.70
CA GLU A 1137 8.60 -61.10 -42.11
C GLU A 1137 8.10 -59.75 -41.55
N ASP A 1138 7.16 -59.07 -42.22
CA ASP A 1138 6.51 -57.85 -41.68
C ASP A 1138 5.62 -58.18 -40.45
N PHE A 1139 4.93 -59.33 -40.46
CA PHE A 1139 4.18 -59.81 -39.29
C PHE A 1139 5.09 -60.28 -38.14
N LEU A 1140 6.27 -60.86 -38.43
CA LEU A 1140 7.29 -61.15 -37.42
C LEU A 1140 7.95 -59.87 -36.90
N HIS A 1141 8.17 -58.84 -37.73
CA HIS A 1141 8.71 -57.56 -37.25
C HIS A 1141 7.72 -56.85 -36.30
N ARG A 1142 6.43 -56.87 -36.61
CA ARG A 1142 5.38 -56.35 -35.70
C ARG A 1142 5.18 -57.24 -34.47
N GLY A 1143 5.30 -58.57 -34.62
CA GLY A 1143 5.30 -59.52 -33.51
C GLY A 1143 6.50 -59.33 -32.57
N LEU A 1144 7.71 -59.16 -33.10
CA LEU A 1144 8.93 -58.88 -32.35
C LEU A 1144 8.89 -57.50 -31.69
N ALA A 1145 8.22 -56.50 -32.28
CA ALA A 1145 7.97 -55.22 -31.63
C ALA A 1145 7.05 -55.36 -30.40
N LEU A 1146 6.02 -56.22 -30.46
CA LEU A 1146 5.17 -56.55 -29.30
C LEU A 1146 5.92 -57.39 -28.25
N VAL A 1147 6.71 -58.38 -28.66
CA VAL A 1147 7.53 -59.21 -27.74
C VAL A 1147 8.62 -58.39 -27.05
N LYS A 1148 9.19 -57.36 -27.70
CA LYS A 1148 10.17 -56.46 -27.07
C LYS A 1148 9.64 -55.69 -25.86
N ASN A 1149 8.31 -55.52 -25.75
CA ASN A 1149 7.63 -54.91 -24.61
C ASN A 1149 6.98 -55.95 -23.67
N SER A 1150 7.43 -57.20 -23.67
CA SER A 1150 7.01 -58.21 -22.68
C SER A 1150 8.19 -59.06 -22.22
N THR A 1151 8.88 -58.57 -21.19
CA THR A 1151 9.95 -59.27 -20.45
C THR A 1151 9.51 -60.59 -19.80
N HIS A 1152 8.22 -60.90 -19.77
CA HIS A 1152 7.64 -62.01 -19.03
C HIS A 1152 7.94 -63.41 -19.58
N PHE A 1153 8.26 -63.62 -20.86
CA PHE A 1153 8.37 -65.00 -21.37
C PHE A 1153 9.53 -65.84 -20.78
N PRO A 1154 10.79 -65.36 -20.72
CA PRO A 1154 11.84 -66.06 -19.97
C PRO A 1154 11.57 -66.04 -18.45
N LEU A 1155 10.94 -64.97 -17.96
CA LEU A 1155 10.56 -64.79 -16.56
C LEU A 1155 9.55 -65.84 -16.10
N ILE A 1156 8.61 -66.26 -16.93
CA ILE A 1156 7.64 -67.32 -16.63
C ILE A 1156 8.36 -68.68 -16.45
N VAL A 1157 9.32 -69.00 -17.31
CA VAL A 1157 10.10 -70.25 -17.19
C VAL A 1157 10.99 -70.23 -15.94
N ILE A 1158 11.63 -69.10 -15.66
CA ILE A 1158 12.48 -68.92 -14.46
C ILE A 1158 11.62 -68.95 -13.18
N LEU A 1159 10.45 -68.28 -13.16
CA LEU A 1159 9.49 -68.33 -12.06
C LEU A 1159 8.97 -69.75 -11.83
N HIS A 1160 8.66 -70.51 -12.90
CA HIS A 1160 8.22 -71.89 -12.75
C HIS A 1160 9.32 -72.78 -12.14
N ILE A 1161 10.58 -72.53 -12.49
CA ILE A 1161 11.74 -73.24 -11.90
C ILE A 1161 11.98 -72.78 -10.45
N GLN A 1162 11.83 -71.49 -10.13
CA GLN A 1162 11.87 -70.96 -8.76
C GLN A 1162 10.65 -71.35 -7.89
N GLN A 1163 9.59 -71.92 -8.47
CA GLN A 1163 8.48 -72.57 -7.74
C GLN A 1163 8.66 -74.09 -7.61
N ILE A 1164 9.73 -74.66 -8.16
CA ILE A 1164 10.07 -76.11 -8.17
C ILE A 1164 11.40 -76.37 -7.41
N LEU A 1165 12.19 -75.33 -7.17
CA LEU A 1165 13.35 -75.27 -6.29
C LEU A 1165 12.94 -74.93 -4.84
#